data_AF-I9PXF4-F1
#
_entry.id   AF-I9PXF4-F1
#
_cell.length_a   1.000
_cell.length_b   1.000
_cell.length_c   1.000
_cell.angle_alpha   90.00
_cell.angle_beta   90.00
_cell.angle_gamma   90.00
#
_symmetry.space_group_name_H-M   'P 1'
#
loop_
_entity.id
_entity.type
_entity.pdbx_description
1 polymer ?
#
loop_
_entity_poly.entity_id
_entity_poly.type
_entity_poly.pdbx_seq_one_letter_code
_entity_poly.pdbx_strand_id
1 'polypeptide(L)'
;MLLDFSNLNEEPLKSQIKAEFFKDKKFLYSGDKIDFMLSYKHSNATLPILWGEAKRGDFDDLDKAFTQLLLTIGKHGFYKHHTPPYLCAFNAFRMEFIAFDDTITSFFYKSDIDFSITPSNHNTEGFKHALDAFKAMSKSPKSVFNFKTQSHECKEFIKNNLNSSHLLNKIQIDKNNFFTIYQKWFEIVKPTIKIDWELAKAEGILDADYYLADLLSDGDKTIIEKLRTILRSSHYELKWGSNALNKLGLEGITKVDFTDSQQAHQEFWSVYERPPKLEFQTSILERRDLLVPSDVRERKGAFFTPKIWVEKSQEYLAKALGQDYQEDYIIWDCAGGTGNLLRGLLNKANLYLSTLDHNDVAIIKDLASKNHLKLLENQIFQFDFLNDDFFSDKTPKSLQEILKDKEKRKKLIIYINPPYAEAGNKAKMSGTGEHKAKVARNNKVYETYKDLLGSGANELFAQFFMRIYKELNGCIMASFSKLKYLNSSNFKKFREAFKAKFLEGFMVPADSFDNVKGQFPIGFLVWDTSSILPKENPLNLGGNSKEEKQNSNLILDQDNLKDNPLKERFCLLDINAPNRKMCSQSRTRTKGTQKHSTAAPFETPLHTVSLEIFDSFGRFLGSKKIYTHTIDKMLTLADYLQKFQPTKKDTTLGYLDPGRNSFQHQNLIHISIIDKSKQSHVKYFPIITPTILLVSIFFSVRHCIKATWQNDRDQFYAPYDDAFQDDSEFKSNCLAFMLFHTQNRITTAQGTNHFIPFGEDEVDSKERYFSHALLDFLKGEIKESKESDSLFLSAKKETKPLKFSPSASKVFDAGKEIYRYYHTQDFTHTPYNANASLYDIKEFFQGRNAQGKLNLPAKAKDEYYKQLYANLQDALKDLAEEIQPKVYEYGFLRE
;
A
#
# COMPACT_ATOMS: atom_id res chain seq x y z
N MET A 1 2.47 43.75 -34.50
CA MET A 1 1.27 43.11 -35.07
C MET A 1 0.89 41.96 -34.16
N LEU A 2 -0.37 41.88 -33.74
CA LEU A 2 -0.90 40.72 -33.02
C LEU A 2 -0.75 39.50 -33.94
N LEU A 3 -0.12 38.42 -33.46
CA LEU A 3 -0.06 37.17 -34.20
C LEU A 3 -1.42 36.50 -34.09
N ASP A 4 -2.07 36.28 -35.23
CA ASP A 4 -3.34 35.56 -35.33
C ASP A 4 -3.14 34.33 -36.21
N PHE A 5 -3.23 33.15 -35.61
CA PHE A 5 -3.13 31.87 -36.30
C PHE A 5 -4.46 31.10 -36.35
N SER A 6 -5.57 31.76 -35.97
CA SER A 6 -6.89 31.14 -35.79
C SER A 6 -7.41 30.38 -37.01
N ASN A 7 -7.03 30.82 -38.22
CA ASN A 7 -7.45 30.21 -39.48
C ASN A 7 -6.51 29.11 -40.01
N LEU A 8 -5.43 28.76 -39.29
CA LEU A 8 -4.47 27.76 -39.75
C LEU A 8 -4.88 26.33 -39.38
N ASN A 9 -4.75 25.42 -40.34
CA ASN A 9 -4.76 23.98 -40.07
C ASN A 9 -3.44 23.56 -39.39
N GLU A 10 -3.39 22.34 -38.85
CA GLU A 10 -2.28 21.87 -38.02
C GLU A 10 -0.90 21.92 -38.71
N GLU A 11 -0.78 21.45 -39.96
CA GLU A 11 0.48 21.47 -40.71
C GLU A 11 0.97 22.90 -41.08
N PRO A 12 0.11 23.79 -41.62
CA PRO A 12 0.45 25.21 -41.77
C PRO A 12 0.83 25.89 -40.45
N LEU A 13 0.17 25.53 -39.34
CA LEU A 13 0.47 26.06 -38.02
C LEU A 13 1.89 25.65 -37.57
N LYS A 14 2.27 24.37 -37.70
CA LYS A 14 3.63 23.88 -37.40
C LYS A 14 4.69 24.69 -38.16
N SER A 15 4.48 24.87 -39.47
CA SER A 15 5.38 25.64 -40.34
C SER A 15 5.49 27.11 -39.92
N GLN A 16 4.37 27.73 -39.57
CA GLN A 16 4.33 29.14 -39.15
C GLN A 16 4.97 29.34 -37.77
N ILE A 17 4.74 28.43 -36.83
CA ILE A 17 5.37 28.45 -35.51
C ILE A 17 6.89 28.31 -35.62
N LYS A 18 7.37 27.37 -36.45
CA LYS A 18 8.81 27.26 -36.75
C LYS A 18 9.35 28.57 -37.32
N ALA A 19 8.68 29.11 -38.35
CA ALA A 19 9.12 30.31 -39.03
C ALA A 19 9.11 31.54 -38.11
N GLU A 20 8.22 31.62 -37.13
CA GLU A 20 8.09 32.81 -36.28
C GLU A 20 8.97 32.76 -35.01
N PHE A 21 9.05 31.59 -34.37
CA PHE A 21 9.70 31.43 -33.07
C PHE A 21 11.09 30.77 -33.15
N PHE A 22 11.38 30.00 -34.21
CA PHE A 22 12.61 29.21 -34.35
C PHE A 22 13.36 29.53 -35.65
N LYS A 23 13.64 30.83 -35.87
CA LYS A 23 14.28 31.37 -37.10
C LYS A 23 15.77 31.03 -37.26
N ASP A 24 16.42 30.59 -36.20
CA ASP A 24 17.86 30.30 -36.21
C ASP A 24 18.16 29.07 -37.09
N LYS A 25 19.07 29.25 -38.06
CA LYS A 25 19.43 28.22 -39.05
C LYS A 25 20.09 26.99 -38.42
N LYS A 26 20.56 27.08 -37.17
CA LYS A 26 21.12 25.93 -36.45
C LYS A 26 20.08 24.84 -36.14
N PHE A 27 18.79 25.19 -36.15
CA PHE A 27 17.72 24.25 -35.87
C PHE A 27 17.33 23.45 -37.12
N LEU A 28 17.51 22.13 -37.01
CA LEU A 28 17.00 21.15 -37.94
C LEU A 28 15.58 20.78 -37.52
N TYR A 29 14.63 21.01 -38.41
CA TYR A 29 13.22 20.72 -38.17
C TYR A 29 12.81 19.45 -38.91
N SER A 30 12.11 18.57 -38.21
CA SER A 30 11.48 17.38 -38.77
C SER A 30 10.10 17.16 -38.16
N GLY A 31 9.17 16.62 -38.94
CA GLY A 31 7.92 16.03 -38.46
C GLY A 31 7.79 14.63 -39.02
N ASP A 32 7.69 13.62 -38.14
CA ASP A 32 7.38 12.23 -38.52
C ASP A 32 6.46 11.63 -37.46
N LYS A 33 6.97 10.84 -36.52
CA LYS A 33 6.16 10.27 -35.43
C LYS A 33 5.75 11.31 -34.40
N ILE A 34 6.63 12.26 -34.11
CA ILE A 34 6.33 13.45 -33.32
C ILE A 34 6.07 14.59 -34.31
N ASP A 35 5.00 15.34 -34.06
CA ASP A 35 4.52 16.42 -34.91
C ASP A 35 5.55 17.53 -35.14
N PHE A 36 6.24 17.93 -34.06
CA PHE A 36 7.14 19.06 -34.08
C PHE A 36 8.46 18.69 -33.41
N MET A 37 9.49 18.36 -34.19
CA MET A 37 10.83 18.07 -33.66
C MET A 37 11.83 19.12 -34.12
N LEU A 38 12.53 19.71 -33.16
CA LEU A 38 13.71 20.53 -33.40
C LEU A 38 14.93 19.83 -32.85
N SER A 39 16.00 19.80 -33.64
CA SER A 39 17.32 19.31 -33.25
C SER A 39 18.41 20.25 -33.76
N TYR A 40 19.65 20.02 -33.33
CA TYR A 40 20.82 20.75 -33.84
C TYR A 40 21.99 19.79 -33.99
N LYS A 41 22.97 20.19 -34.80
CA LYS A 41 24.19 19.44 -35.00
C LYS A 41 25.21 19.81 -33.92
N HIS A 42 25.43 18.89 -32.98
CA HIS A 42 26.55 18.92 -32.04
C HIS A 42 27.78 18.25 -32.68
N SER A 43 28.99 18.46 -32.14
CA SER A 43 30.26 18.02 -32.74
C SER A 43 30.25 16.55 -33.20
N ASN A 44 29.66 15.65 -32.40
CA ASN A 44 29.65 14.21 -32.65
C ASN A 44 28.24 13.59 -32.76
N ALA A 45 27.16 14.39 -32.68
CA ALA A 45 25.78 13.87 -32.68
C ALA A 45 24.76 14.94 -33.10
N THR A 46 23.59 14.50 -33.58
CA THR A 46 22.41 15.38 -33.71
C THR A 46 21.59 15.28 -32.44
N LEU A 47 21.45 16.38 -31.70
CA LEU A 47 20.78 16.39 -30.39
C LEU A 47 19.40 17.08 -30.51
N PRO A 48 18.34 16.49 -29.92
CA PRO A 48 17.02 17.13 -29.89
C PRO A 48 17.00 18.30 -28.91
N ILE A 49 16.22 19.33 -29.25
CA ILE A 49 16.04 20.57 -28.47
C ILE A 49 14.59 20.74 -28.03
N LEU A 50 13.65 20.33 -28.89
CA LEU A 50 12.23 20.44 -28.59
C LEU A 50 11.48 19.34 -29.30
N TRP A 51 10.61 18.66 -28.57
CA TRP A 51 9.59 17.78 -29.13
C TRP A 51 8.23 18.35 -28.77
N GLY A 52 7.31 18.36 -29.74
CA GLY A 52 6.01 18.97 -29.54
C GLY A 52 4.89 18.27 -30.27
N GLU A 53 3.69 18.48 -29.74
CA GLU A 53 2.41 18.07 -30.32
C GLU A 53 1.61 19.32 -30.68
N ALA A 54 1.14 19.40 -31.93
CA ALA A 54 0.36 20.53 -32.41
C ALA A 54 -1.12 20.17 -32.44
N LYS A 55 -1.99 21.14 -32.20
CA LYS A 55 -3.44 20.96 -32.33
C LYS A 55 -4.08 22.07 -33.15
N ARG A 56 -5.07 21.70 -33.95
CA ARG A 56 -5.82 22.63 -34.80
C ARG A 56 -6.80 23.48 -33.96
N GLY A 57 -6.91 24.76 -34.32
CA GLY A 57 -7.97 25.64 -33.82
C GLY A 57 -7.87 25.92 -32.31
N ASP A 58 -9.03 26.00 -31.66
CA ASP A 58 -9.16 26.26 -30.21
C ASP A 58 -9.21 24.96 -29.41
N PHE A 59 -8.20 24.11 -29.59
CA PHE A 59 -8.13 22.89 -28.81
C PHE A 59 -7.86 23.25 -27.33
N ASP A 60 -8.89 23.11 -26.51
CA ASP A 60 -8.90 23.66 -25.14
C ASP A 60 -7.99 22.92 -24.15
N ASP A 61 -7.73 21.63 -24.37
CA ASP A 61 -7.09 20.76 -23.38
C ASP A 61 -5.69 20.32 -23.82
N LEU A 62 -4.71 21.23 -23.73
CA LEU A 62 -3.31 20.93 -24.07
C LEU A 62 -2.69 19.83 -23.20
N ASP A 63 -3.30 19.45 -22.07
CA ASP A 63 -2.86 18.27 -21.30
C ASP A 63 -3.08 16.97 -22.07
N LYS A 64 -4.14 16.90 -22.87
CA LYS A 64 -4.33 15.78 -23.81
C LYS A 64 -3.27 15.78 -24.89
N ALA A 65 -2.84 16.95 -25.37
CA ALA A 65 -1.77 17.04 -26.36
C ALA A 65 -0.42 16.59 -25.75
N PHE A 66 -0.09 17.02 -24.53
CA PHE A 66 1.08 16.50 -23.81
C PHE A 66 1.00 14.99 -23.55
N THR A 67 -0.18 14.49 -23.14
CA THR A 67 -0.38 13.05 -22.90
C THR A 67 -0.17 12.25 -24.19
N GLN A 68 -0.71 12.75 -25.31
CA GLN A 68 -0.48 12.15 -26.62
C GLN A 68 1.00 12.16 -27.00
N LEU A 69 1.71 13.27 -26.80
CA LEU A 69 3.15 13.38 -27.04
C LEU A 69 3.94 12.35 -26.22
N LEU A 70 3.64 12.23 -24.92
CA LEU A 70 4.29 11.25 -24.04
C LEU A 70 3.99 9.81 -24.47
N LEU A 71 2.75 9.49 -24.85
CA LEU A 71 2.41 8.16 -25.36
C LEU A 71 3.17 7.85 -26.66
N THR A 72 3.30 8.82 -27.57
CA THR A 72 4.08 8.70 -28.81
C THR A 72 5.57 8.46 -28.51
N ILE A 73 6.15 9.24 -27.60
CA ILE A 73 7.56 9.09 -27.16
C ILE A 73 7.78 7.69 -26.58
N GLY A 74 6.87 7.23 -25.71
CA GLY A 74 6.95 5.93 -25.08
C GLY A 74 6.81 4.77 -26.08
N LYS A 75 5.83 4.87 -26.99
CA LYS A 75 5.56 3.88 -28.04
C LYS A 75 6.75 3.62 -28.95
N HIS A 76 7.48 4.67 -29.30
CA HIS A 76 8.64 4.61 -30.18
C HIS A 76 9.98 4.50 -29.44
N GLY A 77 9.97 4.50 -28.09
CA GLY A 77 11.18 4.38 -27.29
C GLY A 77 12.12 5.58 -27.37
N PHE A 78 11.66 6.76 -27.82
CA PHE A 78 12.53 7.92 -28.02
C PHE A 78 13.20 8.41 -26.72
N TYR A 79 12.57 8.17 -25.57
CA TYR A 79 13.12 8.52 -24.25
C TYR A 79 14.41 7.78 -23.88
N LYS A 80 14.75 6.68 -24.57
CA LYS A 80 15.94 5.87 -24.32
C LYS A 80 17.24 6.45 -24.88
N HIS A 81 17.13 7.47 -25.73
CA HIS A 81 18.26 8.15 -26.36
C HIS A 81 18.40 9.58 -25.82
N HIS A 82 19.18 10.43 -26.49
CA HIS A 82 19.21 11.86 -26.17
C HIS A 82 17.79 12.46 -26.28
N THR A 83 17.36 13.21 -25.26
CA THR A 83 16.02 13.83 -25.16
C THR A 83 16.16 15.34 -25.10
N PRO A 84 15.14 16.11 -25.54
CA PRO A 84 15.19 17.56 -25.48
C PRO A 84 15.09 18.06 -24.03
N PRO A 85 15.60 19.26 -23.71
CA PRO A 85 15.40 19.88 -22.40
C PRO A 85 13.94 20.22 -22.10
N TYR A 86 13.12 20.42 -23.15
CA TYR A 86 11.70 20.76 -23.01
C TYR A 86 10.84 19.96 -23.99
N LEU A 87 9.59 19.71 -23.59
CA LEU A 87 8.49 19.33 -24.46
C LEU A 87 7.55 20.54 -24.63
N CYS A 88 6.84 20.61 -25.75
CA CYS A 88 5.79 21.61 -25.94
C CYS A 88 4.47 21.03 -26.45
N ALA A 89 3.39 21.75 -26.18
CA ALA A 89 2.11 21.55 -26.84
C ALA A 89 1.59 22.92 -27.24
N PHE A 90 1.04 23.05 -28.45
CA PHE A 90 0.55 24.32 -28.94
C PHE A 90 -0.66 24.19 -29.85
N ASN A 91 -1.50 25.23 -29.84
CA ASN A 91 -2.63 25.39 -30.75
C ASN A 91 -2.52 26.73 -31.48
N ALA A 92 -3.61 27.23 -32.09
CA ALA A 92 -3.58 28.51 -32.80
C ALA A 92 -3.43 29.75 -31.89
N PHE A 93 -3.64 29.61 -30.58
CA PHE A 93 -3.76 30.74 -29.65
C PHE A 93 -2.63 30.80 -28.61
N ARG A 94 -2.06 29.65 -28.23
CA ARG A 94 -1.05 29.57 -27.18
C ARG A 94 -0.07 28.42 -27.39
N MET A 95 1.07 28.53 -26.73
CA MET A 95 2.10 27.49 -26.61
C MET A 95 2.45 27.27 -25.15
N GLU A 96 2.54 26.01 -24.76
CA GLU A 96 2.91 25.58 -23.42
C GLU A 96 4.20 24.76 -23.46
N PHE A 97 5.07 24.96 -22.47
CA PHE A 97 6.31 24.21 -22.31
C PHE A 97 6.36 23.51 -20.95
N ILE A 98 6.91 22.30 -20.95
CA ILE A 98 7.26 21.53 -19.76
C ILE A 98 8.71 21.05 -19.86
N ALA A 99 9.45 21.08 -18.76
CA ALA A 99 10.81 20.55 -18.73
C ALA A 99 10.78 19.02 -18.88
N PHE A 100 11.73 18.46 -19.64
CA PHE A 100 11.94 17.01 -19.68
C PHE A 100 12.88 16.62 -18.52
N ASP A 101 12.31 16.56 -17.32
CA ASP A 101 13.01 16.23 -16.08
C ASP A 101 12.76 14.77 -15.64
N ASP A 102 13.31 14.40 -14.49
CA ASP A 102 13.16 13.08 -13.88
C ASP A 102 11.69 12.72 -13.60
N THR A 103 10.81 13.72 -13.41
CA THR A 103 9.37 13.50 -13.26
C THR A 103 8.77 13.01 -14.58
N ILE A 104 9.09 13.69 -15.69
CA ILE A 104 8.67 13.27 -17.03
C ILE A 104 9.30 11.93 -17.40
N THR A 105 10.59 11.73 -17.12
CA THR A 105 11.27 10.45 -17.38
C THR A 105 10.58 9.31 -16.63
N SER A 106 10.20 9.51 -15.37
CA SER A 106 9.53 8.48 -14.55
C SER A 106 8.23 7.95 -15.18
N PHE A 107 7.54 8.76 -16.00
CA PHE A 107 6.34 8.36 -16.73
C PHE A 107 6.59 7.13 -17.62
N PHE A 108 7.74 7.11 -18.33
CA PHE A 108 8.06 6.06 -19.29
C PHE A 108 8.40 4.71 -18.65
N TYR A 109 8.67 4.71 -17.34
CA TYR A 109 8.99 3.51 -16.56
C TYR A 109 7.83 3.04 -15.67
N LYS A 110 6.64 3.66 -15.78
CA LYS A 110 5.45 3.21 -15.08
C LYS A 110 4.89 1.93 -15.70
N SER A 111 4.82 0.87 -14.91
CA SER A 111 4.32 -0.45 -15.32
C SER A 111 2.84 -0.49 -15.71
N ASP A 112 2.06 0.50 -15.26
CA ASP A 112 0.62 0.61 -15.45
C ASP A 112 0.23 1.53 -16.62
N ILE A 113 1.20 2.10 -17.35
CA ILE A 113 0.97 2.85 -18.58
C ILE A 113 1.16 1.92 -19.78
N ASP A 114 0.11 1.77 -20.58
CA ASP A 114 0.16 1.00 -21.82
C ASP A 114 0.56 1.90 -23.00
N PHE A 115 1.82 1.79 -23.43
CA PHE A 115 2.36 2.52 -24.58
C PHE A 115 2.00 1.89 -25.94
N SER A 116 1.34 0.74 -25.97
CA SER A 116 0.94 0.09 -27.22
C SER A 116 -0.30 0.74 -27.86
N ILE A 117 -1.09 1.47 -27.06
CA ILE A 117 -2.31 2.15 -27.50
C ILE A 117 -2.03 3.17 -28.62
N THR A 118 -3.09 3.56 -29.33
CA THR A 118 -3.01 4.65 -30.32
C THR A 118 -2.96 5.99 -29.58
N PRO A 119 -1.86 6.76 -29.64
CA PRO A 119 -1.69 7.98 -28.83
C PRO A 119 -2.77 9.04 -29.07
N SER A 120 -3.30 9.14 -30.29
CA SER A 120 -4.32 10.12 -30.66
C SER A 120 -5.76 9.75 -30.24
N ASN A 121 -6.00 8.55 -29.70
CA ASN A 121 -7.34 8.12 -29.29
C ASN A 121 -7.62 8.46 -27.82
N HIS A 122 -8.15 9.67 -27.59
CA HIS A 122 -8.40 10.23 -26.25
C HIS A 122 -9.51 9.52 -25.46
N ASN A 123 -10.30 8.64 -26.10
CA ASN A 123 -11.47 8.00 -25.49
C ASN A 123 -11.15 6.68 -24.77
N THR A 124 -9.95 6.13 -24.96
CA THR A 124 -9.56 4.86 -24.35
C THR A 124 -9.33 4.99 -22.84
N GLU A 125 -9.62 3.92 -22.08
CA GLU A 125 -9.29 3.87 -20.65
C GLU A 125 -7.78 4.03 -20.43
N GLY A 126 -6.94 3.47 -21.31
CA GLY A 126 -5.48 3.63 -21.26
C GLY A 126 -5.04 5.09 -21.42
N PHE A 127 -5.63 5.84 -22.36
CA PHE A 127 -5.32 7.26 -22.53
C PHE A 127 -5.78 8.09 -21.32
N LYS A 128 -6.99 7.83 -20.79
CA LYS A 128 -7.48 8.54 -19.59
C LYS A 128 -6.58 8.28 -18.38
N HIS A 129 -6.16 7.03 -18.19
CA HIS A 129 -5.20 6.67 -17.14
C HIS A 129 -3.85 7.38 -17.31
N ALA A 130 -3.34 7.44 -18.54
CA ALA A 130 -2.13 8.18 -18.88
C ALA A 130 -2.27 9.70 -18.63
N LEU A 131 -3.43 10.27 -18.94
CA LEU A 131 -3.76 11.68 -18.70
C LEU A 131 -3.82 11.98 -17.21
N ASP A 132 -4.47 11.13 -16.41
CA ASP A 132 -4.54 11.29 -14.96
C ASP A 132 -3.15 11.16 -14.33
N ALA A 133 -2.33 10.23 -14.81
CA ALA A 133 -0.94 10.09 -14.41
C ALA A 133 -0.12 11.34 -14.78
N PHE A 134 -0.28 11.89 -15.99
CA PHE A 134 0.37 13.15 -16.40
C PHE A 134 -0.09 14.33 -15.54
N LYS A 135 -1.39 14.48 -15.28
CA LYS A 135 -1.95 15.55 -14.45
C LYS A 135 -1.47 15.47 -12.99
N ALA A 136 -1.37 14.26 -12.44
CA ALA A 136 -0.86 14.05 -11.09
C ALA A 136 0.63 14.45 -10.95
N MET A 137 1.41 14.23 -12.01
CA MET A 137 2.85 14.53 -12.06
C MET A 137 3.18 15.97 -12.48
N SER A 138 2.38 16.58 -13.36
CA SER A 138 2.60 17.93 -13.92
C SER A 138 2.29 19.07 -12.94
N LYS A 139 2.47 18.84 -11.63
CA LYS A 139 2.48 19.90 -10.61
C LYS A 139 3.68 20.85 -10.73
N SER A 140 4.65 20.54 -11.60
CA SER A 140 5.70 21.48 -12.04
C SER A 140 5.06 22.64 -12.83
N PRO A 141 5.49 23.90 -12.63
CA PRO A 141 4.90 25.04 -13.32
C PRO A 141 5.11 24.93 -14.84
N LYS A 142 4.01 24.86 -15.60
CA LYS A 142 4.05 24.99 -17.06
C LYS A 142 4.33 26.44 -17.43
N SER A 143 5.19 26.65 -18.42
CA SER A 143 5.35 27.99 -19.01
C SER A 143 4.34 28.15 -20.13
N VAL A 144 3.31 28.97 -19.90
CA VAL A 144 2.18 29.18 -20.82
C VAL A 144 2.32 30.56 -21.46
N PHE A 145 2.27 30.60 -22.79
CA PHE A 145 2.38 31.85 -23.55
C PHE A 145 1.22 31.97 -24.54
N ASN A 146 0.37 32.98 -24.36
CA ASN A 146 -0.64 33.35 -25.34
C ASN A 146 0.01 34.16 -26.48
N PHE A 147 -0.20 33.79 -27.75
CA PHE A 147 0.47 34.46 -28.87
C PHE A 147 0.00 35.90 -29.08
N LYS A 148 -1.23 36.23 -28.71
CA LYS A 148 -1.78 37.58 -28.85
C LYS A 148 -1.16 38.53 -27.84
N THR A 149 -1.00 38.11 -26.59
CA THR A 149 -0.56 38.98 -25.50
C THR A 149 0.89 38.78 -25.07
N GLN A 150 1.46 37.59 -25.29
CA GLN A 150 2.75 37.16 -24.72
C GLN A 150 3.74 36.62 -25.77
N SER A 151 3.63 37.05 -27.04
CA SER A 151 4.54 36.59 -28.09
C SER A 151 5.99 36.98 -27.83
N HIS A 152 6.24 38.14 -27.21
CA HIS A 152 7.58 38.61 -26.92
C HIS A 152 8.23 37.76 -25.82
N GLU A 153 7.51 37.50 -24.74
CA GLU A 153 7.88 36.67 -23.60
C GLU A 153 8.14 35.22 -24.03
N CYS A 154 7.34 34.69 -24.97
CA CYS A 154 7.58 33.38 -25.58
C CYS A 154 8.92 33.36 -26.34
N LYS A 155 9.20 34.39 -27.14
CA LYS A 155 10.48 34.52 -27.86
C LYS A 155 11.66 34.66 -26.90
N GLU A 156 11.50 35.39 -25.80
CA GLU A 156 12.52 35.50 -24.76
C GLU A 156 12.75 34.17 -24.04
N PHE A 157 11.68 33.45 -23.69
CA PHE A 157 11.78 32.10 -23.11
C PHE A 157 12.56 31.16 -24.03
N ILE A 158 12.20 31.10 -25.32
CA ILE A 158 12.89 30.29 -26.32
C ILE A 158 14.34 30.74 -26.45
N LYS A 159 14.60 32.05 -26.50
CA LYS A 159 15.97 32.57 -26.61
C LYS A 159 16.85 32.14 -25.43
N ASN A 160 16.32 32.23 -24.21
CA ASN A 160 17.05 31.97 -22.99
C ASN A 160 17.22 30.47 -22.70
N ASN A 161 16.22 29.64 -23.06
CA ASN A 161 16.19 28.22 -22.70
C ASN A 161 16.53 27.28 -23.88
N LEU A 162 16.24 27.68 -25.12
CA LEU A 162 16.35 26.83 -26.32
C LEU A 162 17.29 27.38 -27.41
N ASN A 163 17.69 28.67 -27.36
CA ASN A 163 18.63 29.26 -28.32
C ASN A 163 19.93 29.77 -27.69
N SER A 164 20.15 29.59 -26.39
CA SER A 164 21.33 30.11 -25.69
C SER A 164 22.62 29.47 -26.22
N SER A 165 23.73 30.21 -26.18
CA SER A 165 25.07 29.70 -26.52
C SER A 165 25.48 28.51 -25.64
N HIS A 166 24.85 28.34 -24.47
CA HIS A 166 25.05 27.20 -23.58
C HIS A 166 24.60 25.86 -24.19
N LEU A 167 23.71 25.83 -25.19
CA LEU A 167 23.36 24.60 -25.91
C LEU A 167 24.48 24.08 -26.83
N LEU A 168 25.50 24.90 -27.09
CA LEU A 168 26.74 24.47 -27.73
C LEU A 168 27.78 23.98 -26.72
N ASN A 169 27.51 24.10 -25.42
CA ASN A 169 28.33 23.57 -24.33
C ASN A 169 27.73 22.25 -23.82
N LYS A 170 28.51 21.56 -23.00
CA LYS A 170 28.06 20.35 -22.31
C LYS A 170 26.82 20.63 -21.44
N ILE A 171 25.86 19.71 -21.46
CA ILE A 171 24.64 19.75 -20.64
C ILE A 171 25.02 19.59 -19.17
N GLN A 172 24.62 20.55 -18.35
CA GLN A 172 24.83 20.53 -16.90
C GLN A 172 23.99 19.43 -16.25
N ILE A 173 24.60 18.69 -15.33
CA ILE A 173 23.92 17.65 -14.56
C ILE A 173 23.46 18.24 -13.23
N ASP A 174 22.19 18.06 -12.90
CA ASP A 174 21.56 18.57 -11.69
C ASP A 174 20.59 17.55 -11.05
N LYS A 175 19.92 17.97 -9.98
CA LYS A 175 18.96 17.14 -9.22
C LYS A 175 17.71 16.71 -9.99
N ASN A 176 17.44 17.31 -11.15
CA ASN A 176 16.23 17.10 -11.93
C ASN A 176 16.49 16.27 -13.20
N ASN A 177 17.75 16.03 -13.59
CA ASN A 177 18.07 15.28 -14.81
C ASN A 177 19.01 14.08 -14.60
N PHE A 178 19.57 13.89 -13.40
CA PHE A 178 20.56 12.84 -13.16
C PHE A 178 19.97 11.42 -13.37
N PHE A 179 18.72 11.17 -12.97
CA PHE A 179 18.09 9.87 -13.22
C PHE A 179 17.80 9.67 -14.71
N THR A 180 17.39 10.73 -15.40
CA THR A 180 17.21 10.74 -16.85
C THR A 180 18.51 10.40 -17.58
N ILE A 181 19.63 10.95 -17.14
CA ILE A 181 20.95 10.67 -17.72
C ILE A 181 21.39 9.23 -17.44
N TYR A 182 21.13 8.71 -16.23
CA TYR A 182 21.39 7.31 -15.90
C TYR A 182 20.68 6.35 -16.84
N GLN A 183 19.41 6.57 -17.14
CA GLN A 183 18.65 5.71 -18.05
C GLN A 183 19.25 5.68 -19.47
N LYS A 184 19.77 6.81 -19.94
CA LYS A 184 20.47 6.87 -21.23
C LYS A 184 21.82 6.17 -21.18
N TRP A 185 22.57 6.37 -20.09
CA TRP A 185 23.84 5.66 -19.85
C TRP A 185 23.64 4.14 -19.80
N PHE A 186 22.53 3.69 -19.20
CA PHE A 186 22.17 2.28 -19.11
C PHE A 186 21.95 1.65 -20.49
N GLU A 187 21.39 2.37 -21.45
CA GLU A 187 21.15 1.87 -22.80
C GLU A 187 22.38 2.01 -23.71
N ILE A 188 23.21 3.04 -23.50
CA ILE A 188 24.33 3.39 -24.41
C ILE A 188 25.67 2.84 -23.93
N VAL A 189 26.03 3.06 -22.66
CA VAL A 189 27.38 2.78 -22.14
C VAL A 189 27.44 1.43 -21.45
N LYS A 190 26.44 1.09 -20.61
CA LYS A 190 26.42 -0.17 -19.86
C LYS A 190 26.63 -1.42 -20.73
N PRO A 191 26.06 -1.55 -21.95
CA PRO A 191 26.27 -2.73 -22.79
C PRO A 191 27.72 -2.90 -23.28
N THR A 192 28.52 -1.83 -23.26
CA THR A 192 29.93 -1.87 -23.70
C THR A 192 30.89 -2.15 -22.54
N ILE A 193 30.43 -2.23 -21.29
CA ILE A 193 31.26 -2.61 -20.15
C ILE A 193 31.47 -4.12 -20.19
N LYS A 194 32.73 -4.55 -20.18
CA LYS A 194 33.13 -5.97 -20.32
C LYS A 194 32.93 -6.75 -19.01
N ILE A 195 31.69 -6.92 -18.61
CA ILE A 195 31.29 -7.68 -17.41
C ILE A 195 30.04 -8.53 -17.68
N ASP A 196 29.99 -9.72 -17.09
CA ASP A 196 28.77 -10.51 -17.03
C ASP A 196 27.83 -9.90 -15.99
N TRP A 197 26.79 -9.19 -16.46
CA TRP A 197 25.84 -8.49 -15.60
C TRP A 197 24.99 -9.42 -14.73
N GLU A 198 24.72 -10.65 -15.15
CA GLU A 198 23.96 -11.61 -14.35
C GLU A 198 24.80 -12.12 -13.17
N LEU A 199 26.06 -12.49 -13.44
CA LEU A 199 27.01 -12.87 -12.39
C LEU A 199 27.34 -11.70 -11.45
N ALA A 200 27.58 -10.51 -12.00
CA ALA A 200 27.85 -9.30 -11.22
C ALA A 200 26.69 -8.99 -10.25
N LYS A 201 25.46 -9.10 -10.73
CA LYS A 201 24.25 -8.89 -9.92
C LYS A 201 24.09 -9.92 -8.81
N ALA A 202 24.46 -11.18 -9.06
CA ALA A 202 24.45 -12.24 -8.05
C ALA A 202 25.43 -11.96 -6.90
N GLU A 203 26.56 -11.32 -7.20
CA GLU A 203 27.58 -10.91 -6.23
C GLU A 203 27.34 -9.50 -5.65
N GLY A 204 26.20 -8.87 -5.98
CA GLY A 204 25.82 -7.57 -5.44
C GLY A 204 26.57 -6.38 -6.04
N ILE A 205 27.18 -6.54 -7.21
CA ILE A 205 27.74 -5.47 -8.02
C ILE A 205 26.60 -4.84 -8.84
N LEU A 206 26.40 -3.53 -8.70
CA LEU A 206 25.31 -2.82 -9.36
C LEU A 206 25.83 -1.95 -10.50
N ASP A 207 25.08 -1.89 -11.59
CA ASP A 207 25.32 -0.98 -12.71
C ASP A 207 25.26 0.49 -12.29
N ALA A 208 24.42 0.83 -11.31
CA ALA A 208 24.39 2.14 -10.67
C ALA A 208 25.75 2.54 -10.06
N ASP A 209 26.60 1.59 -9.65
CA ASP A 209 27.94 1.89 -9.10
C ASP A 209 28.92 2.34 -10.18
N TYR A 210 28.80 1.78 -11.39
CA TYR A 210 29.58 2.20 -12.56
C TYR A 210 29.14 3.57 -13.07
N TYR A 211 27.83 3.80 -13.14
CA TYR A 211 27.30 5.12 -13.48
C TYR A 211 27.75 6.17 -12.46
N LEU A 212 27.74 5.85 -11.16
CA LEU A 212 28.20 6.76 -10.13
C LEU A 212 29.70 7.09 -10.26
N ALA A 213 30.52 6.07 -10.55
CA ALA A 213 31.94 6.24 -10.82
C ALA A 213 32.17 7.21 -11.98
N ASP A 214 31.42 7.03 -13.09
CA ASP A 214 31.48 7.91 -14.24
C ASP A 214 30.99 9.33 -13.92
N LEU A 215 29.84 9.45 -13.27
CA LEU A 215 29.18 10.70 -12.94
C LEU A 215 30.06 11.58 -12.06
N LEU A 216 30.75 10.97 -11.09
CA LEU A 216 31.66 11.65 -10.17
C LEU A 216 33.10 11.63 -10.66
N SER A 217 33.33 11.64 -11.97
CA SER A 217 34.68 11.74 -12.53
C SER A 217 34.99 13.15 -13.02
N ASP A 218 36.20 13.60 -12.73
CA ASP A 218 36.85 14.72 -13.41
C ASP A 218 37.67 14.15 -14.57
N GLY A 219 37.23 14.46 -15.80
CA GLY A 219 37.73 13.82 -17.00
C GLY A 219 37.50 12.30 -16.96
N ASP A 220 38.59 11.55 -16.84
CA ASP A 220 38.64 10.11 -16.91
C ASP A 220 38.94 9.44 -15.55
N LYS A 221 38.84 10.20 -14.45
CA LYS A 221 39.14 9.71 -13.08
C LYS A 221 38.05 10.06 -12.09
N THR A 222 37.56 9.06 -11.36
CA THR A 222 36.58 9.26 -10.27
C THR A 222 37.19 10.04 -9.11
N ILE A 223 36.50 11.08 -8.64
CA ILE A 223 36.96 11.96 -7.57
C ILE A 223 36.82 11.34 -6.17
N ILE A 224 35.86 10.42 -5.98
CA ILE A 224 35.66 9.69 -4.71
C ILE A 224 36.37 8.33 -4.77
N GLU A 225 37.66 8.33 -4.45
CA GLU A 225 38.52 7.13 -4.45
C GLU A 225 38.09 6.03 -3.46
N LYS A 226 37.24 6.35 -2.47
CA LYS A 226 36.72 5.39 -1.48
C LYS A 226 35.58 4.50 -2.03
N LEU A 227 35.04 4.77 -3.23
CA LEU A 227 34.01 3.93 -3.85
C LEU A 227 34.58 2.55 -4.22
N ARG A 228 33.70 1.52 -4.24
CA ARG A 228 34.07 0.18 -4.71
C ARG A 228 34.39 0.15 -6.20
N THR A 229 33.65 0.91 -6.99
CA THR A 229 33.85 1.05 -8.43
C THR A 229 34.37 2.44 -8.70
N ILE A 230 35.51 2.54 -9.37
CA ILE A 230 36.08 3.82 -9.80
C ILE A 230 36.49 3.72 -11.27
N LEU A 231 36.38 4.81 -12.01
CA LEU A 231 36.91 4.97 -13.35
C LEU A 231 38.37 5.40 -13.26
N ARG A 232 39.25 4.68 -13.97
CA ARG A 232 40.68 4.98 -14.12
C ARG A 232 41.06 5.03 -15.59
N SER A 233 40.98 6.21 -16.15
CA SER A 233 41.33 6.50 -17.53
C SER A 233 40.50 5.68 -18.52
N SER A 234 41.03 4.54 -18.97
CA SER A 234 40.43 3.68 -19.99
C SER A 234 39.67 2.46 -19.46
N HIS A 235 39.55 2.29 -18.14
CA HIS A 235 38.91 1.12 -17.53
C HIS A 235 38.32 1.44 -16.16
N TYR A 236 37.48 0.54 -15.64
CA TYR A 236 37.05 0.58 -14.25
C TYR A 236 37.94 -0.29 -13.37
N GLU A 237 38.14 0.14 -12.12
CA GLU A 237 38.73 -0.67 -11.06
C GLU A 237 37.66 -1.03 -10.02
N LEU A 238 37.53 -2.33 -9.74
CA LEU A 238 36.68 -2.87 -8.69
C LEU A 238 37.51 -3.21 -7.45
N LYS A 239 37.22 -2.52 -6.34
CA LYS A 239 37.80 -2.74 -5.02
C LYS A 239 36.86 -3.64 -4.21
N TRP A 240 37.10 -4.95 -4.24
CA TRP A 240 36.33 -5.95 -3.49
C TRP A 240 37.23 -6.87 -2.65
N GLY A 241 36.63 -7.52 -1.64
CA GLY A 241 37.33 -8.54 -0.87
C GLY A 241 37.62 -9.79 -1.72
N SER A 242 38.81 -10.36 -1.56
CA SER A 242 39.36 -11.46 -2.37
C SER A 242 38.40 -12.65 -2.56
N ASN A 243 37.60 -13.01 -1.56
CA ASN A 243 36.81 -14.24 -1.59
C ASN A 243 35.61 -14.26 -2.57
N ALA A 244 35.03 -13.11 -2.95
CA ALA A 244 33.93 -13.04 -3.91
C ALA A 244 34.44 -12.92 -5.36
N LEU A 245 35.49 -12.10 -5.54
CA LEU A 245 36.18 -11.95 -6.82
C LEU A 245 36.78 -13.29 -7.29
N ASN A 246 37.31 -14.11 -6.38
CA ASN A 246 37.83 -15.45 -6.69
C ASN A 246 36.77 -16.37 -7.32
N LYS A 247 35.48 -16.23 -6.96
CA LYS A 247 34.38 -17.03 -7.54
C LYS A 247 33.98 -16.58 -8.95
N LEU A 248 34.25 -15.32 -9.27
CA LEU A 248 34.08 -14.73 -10.60
C LEU A 248 35.32 -14.93 -11.49
N GLY A 249 36.38 -15.57 -10.98
CA GLY A 249 37.66 -15.75 -11.69
C GLY A 249 38.54 -14.51 -11.71
N LEU A 250 38.35 -13.59 -10.77
CA LEU A 250 39.01 -12.28 -10.71
C LEU A 250 39.91 -12.22 -9.46
N GLU A 251 41.21 -11.93 -9.60
CA GLU A 251 42.15 -11.76 -8.47
C GLU A 251 42.54 -10.28 -8.30
N GLY A 252 42.49 -9.73 -7.09
CA GLY A 252 42.95 -8.36 -6.78
C GLY A 252 42.02 -7.22 -7.26
N ILE A 253 42.54 -5.98 -7.33
CA ILE A 253 41.83 -4.84 -7.95
C ILE A 253 41.48 -5.27 -9.38
N THR A 254 40.21 -5.55 -9.62
CA THR A 254 39.81 -6.09 -10.91
C THR A 254 39.63 -4.95 -11.88
N LYS A 255 40.41 -4.98 -12.95
CA LYS A 255 40.26 -4.12 -14.10
C LYS A 255 39.11 -4.63 -14.98
N VAL A 256 38.11 -3.79 -15.19
CA VAL A 256 36.98 -4.03 -16.11
C VAL A 256 37.10 -3.06 -17.27
N ASP A 257 37.41 -3.58 -18.44
CA ASP A 257 37.58 -2.81 -19.67
C ASP A 257 36.24 -2.55 -20.38
N PHE A 258 36.29 -1.74 -21.44
CA PHE A 258 35.20 -1.57 -22.39
C PHE A 258 35.41 -2.47 -23.62
N THR A 259 34.34 -3.09 -24.13
CA THR A 259 34.37 -3.96 -25.32
C THR A 259 34.60 -3.18 -26.61
N ASP A 260 34.28 -1.89 -26.62
CA ASP A 260 34.37 -0.97 -27.76
C ASP A 260 35.56 0.01 -27.65
N SER A 261 36.53 -0.29 -26.78
CA SER A 261 37.66 0.61 -26.50
C SER A 261 37.22 2.01 -26.02
N GLN A 262 36.13 2.08 -25.25
CA GLN A 262 35.60 3.29 -24.60
C GLN A 262 34.93 4.30 -25.56
N GLN A 263 34.63 3.89 -26.80
CA GLN A 263 34.02 4.78 -27.78
C GLN A 263 32.65 5.32 -27.32
N ALA A 264 31.70 4.45 -26.96
CA ALA A 264 30.37 4.83 -26.53
C ALA A 264 30.40 5.68 -25.24
N HIS A 265 31.33 5.37 -24.34
CA HIS A 265 31.54 6.13 -23.10
C HIS A 265 32.03 7.56 -23.39
N GLN A 266 33.05 7.72 -24.24
CA GLN A 266 33.57 9.03 -24.63
C GLN A 266 32.54 9.85 -25.39
N GLU A 267 31.82 9.25 -26.34
CA GLU A 267 30.75 9.89 -27.09
C GLU A 267 29.62 10.36 -26.15
N PHE A 268 29.17 9.50 -25.24
CA PHE A 268 28.13 9.81 -24.26
C PHE A 268 28.53 10.98 -23.35
N TRP A 269 29.70 10.90 -22.72
CA TRP A 269 30.17 11.93 -21.78
C TRP A 269 30.72 13.20 -22.46
N SER A 270 30.85 13.21 -23.79
CA SER A 270 31.13 14.44 -24.55
C SER A 270 29.97 15.43 -24.50
N VAL A 271 28.75 14.95 -24.22
CA VAL A 271 27.52 15.74 -24.19
C VAL A 271 27.24 16.34 -22.81
N TYR A 272 27.73 15.76 -21.72
CA TYR A 272 27.40 16.16 -20.35
C TYR A 272 28.60 16.69 -19.58
N GLU A 273 28.36 17.67 -18.71
CA GLU A 273 29.37 18.25 -17.84
C GLU A 273 29.45 17.42 -16.55
N ARG A 274 30.62 16.80 -16.35
CA ARG A 274 30.93 16.00 -15.17
C ARG A 274 32.32 16.39 -14.60
N PRO A 275 32.49 16.35 -13.27
CA PRO A 275 31.48 15.99 -12.28
C PRO A 275 30.40 17.09 -12.15
N PRO A 276 29.17 16.78 -11.69
CA PRO A 276 28.15 17.79 -11.42
C PRO A 276 28.68 18.89 -10.50
N LYS A 277 28.11 20.09 -10.57
CA LYS A 277 28.46 21.18 -9.62
C LYS A 277 28.31 20.69 -8.18
N LEU A 278 29.20 21.14 -7.30
CA LEU A 278 29.25 20.70 -5.90
C LEU A 278 27.90 20.85 -5.18
N GLU A 279 27.14 21.91 -5.49
CA GLU A 279 25.79 22.16 -4.98
C GLU A 279 24.77 21.07 -5.34
N PHE A 280 24.94 20.38 -6.47
CA PHE A 280 24.05 19.31 -6.92
C PHE A 280 24.55 17.91 -6.54
N GLN A 281 25.86 17.71 -6.38
CA GLN A 281 26.44 16.40 -6.01
C GLN A 281 25.78 15.80 -4.77
N THR A 282 25.57 16.61 -3.72
CA THR A 282 24.95 16.18 -2.47
C THR A 282 23.52 15.67 -2.68
N SER A 283 22.70 16.42 -3.43
CA SER A 283 21.32 16.01 -3.74
C SER A 283 21.22 14.77 -4.64
N ILE A 284 22.17 14.60 -5.55
CA ILE A 284 22.24 13.42 -6.43
C ILE A 284 22.63 12.18 -5.61
N LEU A 285 23.64 12.31 -4.75
CA LEU A 285 24.08 11.24 -3.86
C LEU A 285 23.00 10.82 -2.85
N GLU A 286 22.23 11.78 -2.34
CA GLU A 286 21.05 11.52 -1.50
C GLU A 286 20.03 10.63 -2.18
N ARG A 287 19.82 10.87 -3.47
CA ARG A 287 18.85 10.18 -4.32
C ARG A 287 19.49 9.04 -5.13
N ARG A 288 20.65 8.52 -4.70
CA ARG A 288 21.27 7.31 -5.29
C ARG A 288 20.28 6.16 -5.38
N ASP A 289 19.33 6.07 -4.45
CA ASP A 289 18.25 5.08 -4.48
C ASP A 289 17.44 5.10 -5.79
N LEU A 290 17.28 6.27 -6.44
CA LEU A 290 16.60 6.38 -7.73
C LEU A 290 17.35 5.64 -8.85
N LEU A 291 18.68 5.56 -8.76
CA LEU A 291 19.54 4.92 -9.76
C LEU A 291 19.48 3.39 -9.68
N VAL A 292 19.11 2.83 -8.53
CA VAL A 292 19.03 1.39 -8.36
C VAL A 292 17.77 0.85 -9.08
N PRO A 293 17.86 -0.20 -9.91
CA PRO A 293 16.69 -0.81 -10.53
C PRO A 293 15.59 -1.17 -9.51
N SER A 294 14.32 -1.03 -9.89
CA SER A 294 13.18 -1.25 -8.99
C SER A 294 13.14 -2.68 -8.42
N ASP A 295 13.54 -3.68 -9.21
CA ASP A 295 13.65 -5.08 -8.78
C ASP A 295 14.77 -5.31 -7.75
N VAL A 296 15.84 -4.50 -7.77
CA VAL A 296 16.92 -4.53 -6.79
C VAL A 296 16.51 -3.78 -5.51
N ARG A 297 15.83 -2.63 -5.65
CA ARG A 297 15.22 -1.90 -4.51
C ARG A 297 14.18 -2.75 -3.79
N GLU A 298 13.28 -3.39 -4.53
CA GLU A 298 12.26 -4.28 -3.98
C GLU A 298 12.86 -5.53 -3.30
N ARG A 299 14.01 -6.03 -3.80
CA ARG A 299 14.75 -7.14 -3.18
C ARG A 299 15.51 -6.73 -1.92
N LYS A 300 16.18 -5.57 -1.92
CA LYS A 300 16.84 -5.01 -0.73
C LYS A 300 15.83 -4.52 0.32
N GLY A 301 14.60 -4.20 -0.11
CA GLY A 301 13.49 -3.76 0.74
C GLY A 301 13.67 -2.37 1.36
N ALA A 302 14.72 -1.63 1.01
CA ALA A 302 15.03 -0.32 1.55
C ALA A 302 14.20 0.77 0.84
N PHE A 303 13.55 1.64 1.62
CA PHE A 303 12.76 2.76 1.11
C PHE A 303 13.40 4.08 1.55
N PHE A 304 13.47 5.03 0.63
CA PHE A 304 13.89 6.39 0.94
C PHE A 304 12.86 7.03 1.90
N THR A 305 13.32 7.64 3.00
CA THR A 305 12.47 8.39 3.92
C THR A 305 12.40 9.86 3.46
N PRO A 306 11.25 10.35 2.98
CA PRO A 306 11.07 11.75 2.58
C PRO A 306 11.40 12.73 3.71
N LYS A 307 11.95 13.89 3.33
CA LYS A 307 12.35 14.96 4.27
C LYS A 307 11.22 15.36 5.24
N ILE A 308 10.00 15.52 4.74
CA ILE A 308 8.84 15.88 5.56
C ILE A 308 8.61 14.88 6.70
N TRP A 309 8.83 13.58 6.45
CA TRP A 309 8.67 12.55 7.48
C TRP A 309 9.87 12.48 8.41
N VAL A 310 11.09 12.74 7.92
CA VAL A 310 12.29 12.88 8.76
C VAL A 310 12.12 14.00 9.79
N GLU A 311 11.73 15.19 9.34
CA GLU A 311 11.47 16.34 10.22
C GLU A 311 10.37 16.00 11.22
N LYS A 312 9.26 15.39 10.76
CA LYS A 312 8.16 14.99 11.63
C LYS A 312 8.56 13.94 12.68
N SER A 313 9.40 12.97 12.33
CA SER A 313 9.91 11.99 13.29
C SER A 313 10.81 12.61 14.36
N GLN A 314 11.59 13.65 14.02
CA GLN A 314 12.42 14.36 14.99
C GLN A 314 11.58 15.23 15.94
N GLU A 315 10.50 15.86 15.44
CA GLU A 315 9.49 16.51 16.30
C GLU A 315 8.92 15.51 17.33
N TYR A 316 8.63 14.29 16.89
CA TYR A 316 8.09 13.23 17.75
C TYR A 316 9.11 12.63 18.72
N LEU A 317 10.39 12.58 18.36
CA LEU A 317 11.47 12.27 19.30
C LEU A 317 11.55 13.33 20.40
N ALA A 318 11.49 14.61 20.04
CA ALA A 318 11.48 15.70 21.00
C ALA A 318 10.24 15.68 21.90
N LYS A 319 9.07 15.33 21.35
CA LYS A 319 7.83 15.13 22.12
C LYS A 319 7.96 13.98 23.13
N ALA A 320 8.59 12.89 22.73
CA ALA A 320 8.75 11.69 23.57
C ALA A 320 9.83 11.84 24.65
N LEU A 321 10.94 12.50 24.34
CA LEU A 321 12.17 12.46 25.13
C LEU A 321 12.63 13.83 25.66
N GLY A 322 11.99 14.93 25.24
CA GLY A 322 12.38 16.31 25.55
C GLY A 322 13.12 17.00 24.40
N GLN A 323 13.14 18.34 24.41
CA GLN A 323 13.75 19.15 23.33
C GLN A 323 15.25 18.92 23.19
N ASP A 324 15.94 18.67 24.30
CA ASP A 324 17.41 18.50 24.36
C ASP A 324 17.85 17.04 24.16
N TYR A 325 17.00 16.17 23.61
CA TYR A 325 17.30 14.73 23.49
C TYR A 325 18.59 14.44 22.70
N GLN A 326 19.02 15.34 21.81
CA GLN A 326 20.28 15.18 21.06
C GLN A 326 21.53 15.29 21.94
N GLU A 327 21.44 15.98 23.07
CA GLU A 327 22.52 16.09 24.05
C GLU A 327 22.49 14.91 25.04
N ASP A 328 21.29 14.48 25.41
CA ASP A 328 21.08 13.44 26.42
C ASP A 328 21.21 12.00 25.91
N TYR A 329 21.08 11.79 24.60
CA TYR A 329 21.02 10.47 23.98
C TYR A 329 22.02 10.30 22.85
N ILE A 330 22.54 9.07 22.74
CA ILE A 330 23.23 8.57 21.55
C ILE A 330 22.17 8.09 20.56
N ILE A 331 22.30 8.45 19.29
CA ILE A 331 21.39 8.07 18.22
C ILE A 331 22.15 7.16 17.25
N TRP A 332 21.61 5.97 17.00
CA TRP A 332 22.15 5.05 16.02
C TRP A 332 21.09 4.70 14.97
N ASP A 333 21.35 5.10 13.73
CA ASP A 333 20.64 4.57 12.57
C ASP A 333 21.33 3.31 12.06
N CYS A 334 20.75 2.16 12.39
CA CYS A 334 21.35 0.86 12.08
C CYS A 334 21.00 0.29 10.70
N ALA A 335 20.21 1.03 9.90
CA ALA A 335 19.92 0.72 8.50
C ALA A 335 19.88 2.00 7.65
N GLY A 336 20.90 2.84 7.81
CA GLY A 336 20.79 4.26 7.44
C GLY A 336 20.83 4.59 5.95
N GLY A 337 21.14 3.64 5.07
CA GLY A 337 21.25 3.89 3.63
C GLY A 337 22.18 5.07 3.37
N THR A 338 21.71 6.12 2.68
CA THR A 338 22.44 7.37 2.41
C THR A 338 22.35 8.42 3.52
N GLY A 339 21.85 8.06 4.70
CA GLY A 339 21.86 8.88 5.93
C GLY A 339 20.72 9.89 6.07
N ASN A 340 19.60 9.68 5.38
CA ASN A 340 18.51 10.66 5.33
C ASN A 340 17.83 10.91 6.69
N LEU A 341 17.66 9.87 7.51
CA LEU A 341 17.02 10.02 8.83
C LEU A 341 17.80 10.94 9.77
N LEU A 342 19.13 10.95 9.67
CA LEU A 342 20.00 11.74 10.54
C LEU A 342 20.15 13.21 10.09
N ARG A 343 19.52 13.60 8.98
CA ARG A 343 19.57 14.99 8.49
C ARG A 343 18.84 15.92 9.44
N GLY A 344 19.44 17.08 9.71
CA GLY A 344 18.90 18.07 10.65
C GLY A 344 19.36 17.88 12.10
N LEU A 345 19.94 16.72 12.44
CA LEU A 345 20.59 16.50 13.72
C LEU A 345 21.95 17.21 13.76
N LEU A 346 22.28 17.84 14.89
CA LEU A 346 23.40 18.77 15.01
C LEU A 346 24.57 18.19 15.82
N ASN A 347 24.29 17.37 16.84
CA ASN A 347 25.31 16.85 17.73
C ASN A 347 26.03 15.62 17.14
N LYS A 348 26.98 15.89 16.24
CA LYS A 348 27.74 14.85 15.53
C LYS A 348 28.43 13.82 16.42
N ALA A 349 28.77 14.14 17.67
CA ALA A 349 29.45 13.21 18.58
C ALA A 349 28.55 12.07 19.03
N ASN A 350 27.23 12.31 19.03
CA ASN A 350 26.22 11.37 19.50
C ASN A 350 25.58 10.55 18.37
N LEU A 351 26.02 10.71 17.12
CA LEU A 351 25.38 10.08 15.96
C LEU A 351 26.21 8.92 15.40
N TYR A 352 25.60 7.75 15.30
CA TYR A 352 26.16 6.58 14.63
C TYR A 352 25.29 6.21 13.42
N LEU A 353 25.95 5.79 12.34
CA LEU A 353 25.27 5.29 11.16
C LEU A 353 25.92 4.00 10.70
N SER A 354 25.09 2.97 10.51
CA SER A 354 25.50 1.76 9.81
C SER A 354 24.56 1.40 8.68
N THR A 355 25.11 0.79 7.63
CA THR A 355 24.36 0.29 6.49
C THR A 355 25.05 -0.95 5.91
N LEU A 356 24.29 -1.78 5.21
CA LEU A 356 24.80 -3.00 4.57
C LEU A 356 25.68 -2.67 3.35
N ASP A 357 25.37 -1.59 2.64
CA ASP A 357 26.01 -1.21 1.37
C ASP A 357 27.27 -0.39 1.60
N HIS A 358 28.40 -0.86 1.10
CA HIS A 358 29.69 -0.17 1.30
C HIS A 358 29.77 1.15 0.53
N ASN A 359 29.14 1.26 -0.64
CA ASN A 359 29.18 2.50 -1.40
C ASN A 359 28.39 3.58 -0.65
N ASP A 360 27.29 3.23 0.01
CA ASP A 360 26.61 4.15 0.94
C ASP A 360 27.55 4.62 2.05
N VAL A 361 28.30 3.71 2.70
CA VAL A 361 29.30 4.06 3.72
C VAL A 361 30.35 5.04 3.15
N ALA A 362 30.89 4.77 1.98
CA ALA A 362 31.90 5.63 1.34
C ALA A 362 31.34 7.02 1.01
N ILE A 363 30.12 7.08 0.47
CA ILE A 363 29.41 8.33 0.15
C ILE A 363 29.16 9.15 1.42
N ILE A 364 28.65 8.53 2.49
CA ILE A 364 28.35 9.25 3.73
C ILE A 364 29.63 9.76 4.39
N LYS A 365 30.74 9.01 4.33
CA LYS A 365 32.04 9.49 4.80
C LYS A 365 32.54 10.69 4.02
N ASP A 366 32.36 10.71 2.70
CA ASP A 366 32.69 11.88 1.86
C ASP A 366 31.79 13.08 2.16
N LEU A 367 30.48 12.87 2.36
CA LEU A 367 29.55 13.93 2.77
C LEU A 367 29.89 14.48 4.16
N ALA A 368 30.31 13.62 5.08
CA ALA A 368 30.74 14.01 6.43
C ALA A 368 32.04 14.81 6.40
N SER A 369 33.04 14.41 5.59
CA SER A 369 34.31 15.14 5.45
C SER A 369 34.12 16.53 4.85
N LYS A 370 33.14 16.69 3.95
CA LYS A 370 32.70 17.96 3.37
C LYS A 370 31.74 18.75 4.27
N ASN A 371 31.47 18.28 5.50
CA ASN A 371 30.58 18.90 6.47
C ASN A 371 29.12 19.09 5.98
N HIS A 372 28.71 18.31 4.96
CA HIS A 372 27.33 18.26 4.45
C HIS A 372 26.42 17.41 5.35
N LEU A 373 26.99 16.41 6.04
CA LEU A 373 26.33 15.65 7.10
C LEU A 373 27.10 15.86 8.40
N LYS A 374 26.38 16.15 9.49
CA LYS A 374 26.96 16.33 10.83
C LYS A 374 27.26 14.98 11.48
N LEU A 375 28.18 14.22 10.89
CA LEU A 375 28.61 12.90 11.37
C LEU A 375 30.14 12.85 11.52
N LEU A 376 30.64 12.02 12.41
CA LEU A 376 32.08 11.72 12.49
C LEU A 376 32.42 10.50 11.63
N GLU A 377 33.53 10.57 10.88
CA GLU A 377 33.93 9.51 9.94
C GLU A 377 34.11 8.14 10.62
N ASN A 378 34.57 8.13 11.88
CA ASN A 378 34.77 6.92 12.69
C ASN A 378 33.46 6.33 13.26
N GLN A 379 32.33 7.02 13.11
CA GLN A 379 31.00 6.58 13.54
C GLN A 379 30.13 6.11 12.36
N ILE A 380 30.69 6.11 11.15
CA ILE A 380 30.07 5.62 9.92
C ILE A 380 30.75 4.29 9.52
N PHE A 381 29.99 3.19 9.52
CA PHE A 381 30.56 1.84 9.34
C PHE A 381 29.62 0.89 8.60
N GLN A 382 30.19 -0.12 7.95
CA GLN A 382 29.42 -1.17 7.28
C GLN A 382 29.03 -2.24 8.31
N PHE A 383 27.75 -2.59 8.40
CA PHE A 383 27.25 -3.57 9.37
C PHE A 383 26.00 -4.27 8.85
N ASP A 384 25.99 -5.60 8.85
CA ASP A 384 24.78 -6.39 8.62
C ASP A 384 24.01 -6.58 9.93
N PHE A 385 23.03 -5.72 10.18
CA PHE A 385 22.24 -5.73 11.41
C PHE A 385 21.45 -7.02 11.65
N LEU A 386 21.30 -7.94 10.70
CA LEU A 386 20.64 -9.22 10.95
C LEU A 386 21.61 -10.40 11.09
N ASN A 387 22.90 -10.22 10.82
CA ASN A 387 23.88 -11.31 10.83
C ASN A 387 25.12 -11.03 11.66
N ASP A 388 25.64 -9.80 11.64
CA ASP A 388 26.90 -9.44 12.29
C ASP A 388 26.74 -9.34 13.81
N ASP A 389 27.82 -9.65 14.53
CA ASP A 389 27.90 -9.54 15.99
C ASP A 389 28.22 -8.09 16.41
N PHE A 390 27.44 -7.55 17.36
CA PHE A 390 27.60 -6.21 17.92
C PHE A 390 28.95 -5.98 18.60
N PHE A 391 29.66 -7.04 19.01
CA PHE A 391 30.96 -6.94 19.68
C PHE A 391 32.14 -7.39 18.81
N SER A 392 31.91 -7.53 17.50
CA SER A 392 32.97 -7.78 16.52
C SER A 392 33.77 -6.52 16.17
N ASP A 393 34.87 -6.70 15.47
CA ASP A 393 35.71 -5.64 14.89
C ASP A 393 34.98 -4.75 13.88
N LYS A 394 33.85 -5.19 13.33
CA LYS A 394 32.99 -4.39 12.44
C LYS A 394 32.26 -3.26 13.15
N THR A 395 32.10 -3.33 14.48
CA THR A 395 31.41 -2.30 15.27
C THR A 395 32.42 -1.34 15.91
N PRO A 396 32.26 -0.01 15.82
CA PRO A 396 33.16 0.95 16.46
C PRO A 396 33.29 0.67 17.97
N LYS A 397 34.53 0.72 18.50
CA LYS A 397 34.80 0.44 19.92
C LYS A 397 33.95 1.32 20.87
N SER A 398 33.77 2.59 20.51
CA SER A 398 32.93 3.53 21.29
C SER A 398 31.47 3.09 21.35
N LEU A 399 30.92 2.55 20.26
CA LEU A 399 29.57 1.99 20.26
C LEU A 399 29.52 0.69 21.07
N GLN A 400 30.50 -0.20 20.93
CA GLN A 400 30.57 -1.43 21.75
C GLN A 400 30.55 -1.14 23.24
N GLU A 401 31.24 -0.10 23.71
CA GLU A 401 31.24 0.34 25.11
C GLU A 401 29.84 0.78 25.57
N ILE A 402 29.10 1.50 24.72
CA ILE A 402 27.71 1.89 24.97
C ILE A 402 26.81 0.65 25.04
N LEU A 403 27.01 -0.32 24.14
CA LEU A 403 26.19 -1.54 24.09
C LEU A 403 26.46 -2.48 25.29
N LYS A 404 27.69 -2.54 25.81
CA LYS A 404 28.03 -3.37 26.98
C LYS A 404 27.42 -2.83 28.27
N ASP A 405 27.39 -1.51 28.43
CA ASP A 405 26.91 -0.84 29.63
C ASP A 405 25.38 -0.67 29.61
N LYS A 406 24.69 -1.17 30.64
CA LYS A 406 23.23 -1.12 30.74
C LYS A 406 22.70 0.31 30.91
N GLU A 407 23.39 1.16 31.66
CA GLU A 407 22.95 2.54 31.90
C GLU A 407 23.19 3.39 30.65
N LYS A 408 24.32 3.20 29.95
CA LYS A 408 24.55 3.86 28.66
C LYS A 408 23.55 3.40 27.60
N ARG A 409 23.17 2.12 27.58
CA ARG A 409 22.13 1.61 26.68
C ARG A 409 20.77 2.26 26.88
N LYS A 410 20.40 2.65 28.11
CA LYS A 410 19.15 3.41 28.36
C LYS A 410 19.14 4.78 27.67
N LYS A 411 20.33 5.31 27.38
CA LYS A 411 20.53 6.55 26.62
C LYS A 411 20.82 6.31 25.14
N LEU A 412 20.56 5.11 24.62
CA LEU A 412 20.64 4.80 23.20
C LEU A 412 19.26 4.89 22.56
N ILE A 413 19.16 5.63 21.45
CA ILE A 413 18.04 5.64 20.53
C ILE A 413 18.43 4.85 19.29
N ILE A 414 17.76 3.74 19.01
CA ILE A 414 17.79 3.11 17.70
C ILE A 414 16.78 3.84 16.82
N TYR A 415 17.25 4.66 15.89
CA TYR A 415 16.43 5.50 15.02
C TYR A 415 16.46 4.97 13.59
N ILE A 416 15.40 4.25 13.18
CA ILE A 416 15.49 3.35 12.01
C ILE A 416 14.25 3.35 11.11
N ASN A 417 14.47 3.33 9.80
CA ASN A 417 13.50 2.90 8.80
C ASN A 417 13.96 1.56 8.19
N PRO A 418 13.61 0.41 8.79
CA PRO A 418 14.08 -0.90 8.37
C PRO A 418 13.43 -1.30 7.04
N PRO A 419 14.04 -2.24 6.29
CA PRO A 419 13.48 -2.69 5.02
C PRO A 419 12.12 -3.42 5.17
N TYR A 420 11.17 -3.23 4.24
CA TYR A 420 9.80 -3.80 4.32
C TYR A 420 9.54 -5.06 3.48
N ALA A 421 10.58 -5.88 3.24
CA ALA A 421 10.43 -7.13 2.50
C ALA A 421 9.66 -8.21 3.30
N GLU A 422 8.72 -8.89 2.63
CA GLU A 422 7.91 -9.98 3.17
C GLU A 422 8.16 -11.28 2.38
N ALA A 423 8.54 -12.36 3.06
CA ALA A 423 8.62 -13.70 2.47
C ALA A 423 7.22 -14.31 2.33
N GLY A 424 6.60 -14.14 1.16
CA GLY A 424 5.26 -14.66 0.84
C GLY A 424 5.19 -15.55 -0.41
N ASN A 425 4.23 -16.48 -0.43
CA ASN A 425 3.94 -17.40 -1.54
C ASN A 425 3.30 -16.75 -2.78
N LYS A 426 3.07 -15.42 -2.81
CA LYS A 426 2.35 -14.77 -3.92
C LYS A 426 3.03 -14.94 -5.28
N ALA A 427 4.35 -15.13 -5.32
CA ALA A 427 5.08 -15.43 -6.56
C ALA A 427 4.76 -16.83 -7.15
N LYS A 428 4.28 -17.79 -6.36
CA LYS A 428 3.86 -19.11 -6.87
C LYS A 428 2.58 -19.07 -7.71
N MET A 429 1.76 -18.03 -7.57
CA MET A 429 0.48 -17.93 -8.31
C MET A 429 0.61 -17.22 -9.66
N SER A 430 1.67 -16.46 -9.91
CA SER A 430 1.86 -15.73 -11.18
C SER A 430 2.91 -16.34 -12.11
N GLY A 431 3.62 -17.39 -11.70
CA GLY A 431 4.62 -18.08 -12.53
C GLY A 431 5.85 -17.24 -12.92
N THR A 432 6.01 -16.02 -12.39
CA THR A 432 6.96 -15.02 -12.91
C THR A 432 7.91 -14.40 -11.87
N GLY A 433 7.90 -14.84 -10.61
CA GLY A 433 8.70 -14.21 -9.55
C GLY A 433 9.75 -15.12 -8.93
N GLU A 434 11.03 -14.78 -9.11
CA GLU A 434 12.13 -15.33 -8.28
C GLU A 434 12.02 -14.89 -6.79
N HIS A 435 12.67 -15.67 -5.94
CA HIS A 435 12.50 -15.81 -4.49
C HIS A 435 12.58 -14.54 -3.60
N LYS A 436 11.46 -13.83 -3.38
CA LYS A 436 11.30 -12.93 -2.20
C LYS A 436 11.44 -13.68 -0.85
N ALA A 437 11.29 -15.00 -0.86
CA ALA A 437 11.38 -15.85 0.34
C ALA A 437 12.80 -16.01 0.90
N LYS A 438 13.86 -15.89 0.09
CA LYS A 438 15.25 -16.11 0.54
C LYS A 438 15.76 -14.94 1.38
N VAL A 439 15.38 -13.70 1.05
CA VAL A 439 15.90 -12.49 1.73
C VAL A 439 15.49 -12.43 3.20
N ALA A 440 14.22 -12.70 3.52
CA ALA A 440 13.76 -12.64 4.90
C ALA A 440 14.08 -13.90 5.74
N ARG A 441 14.36 -15.05 5.10
CA ARG A 441 14.57 -16.31 5.83
C ARG A 441 16.03 -16.72 5.99
N ASN A 442 16.94 -16.20 5.17
CA ASN A 442 18.35 -16.58 5.20
C ASN A 442 19.19 -15.60 6.05
N ASN A 443 18.86 -15.43 7.32
CA ASN A 443 19.67 -14.63 8.24
C ASN A 443 19.64 -15.19 9.67
N LYS A 444 20.63 -14.81 10.48
CA LYS A 444 20.83 -15.33 11.84
C LYS A 444 19.65 -14.99 12.77
N VAL A 445 19.11 -13.77 12.68
CA VAL A 445 17.98 -13.31 13.51
C VAL A 445 16.72 -14.11 13.24
N TYR A 446 16.40 -14.40 11.97
CA TYR A 446 15.29 -15.27 11.59
C TYR A 446 15.43 -16.63 12.28
N GLU A 447 16.57 -17.30 12.11
CA GLU A 447 16.77 -18.63 12.70
C GLU A 447 16.70 -18.62 14.23
N THR A 448 17.21 -17.55 14.85
CA THR A 448 17.25 -17.41 16.32
C THR A 448 15.86 -17.13 16.92
N TYR A 449 15.04 -16.28 16.27
CA TYR A 449 13.81 -15.76 16.87
C TYR A 449 12.51 -16.14 16.14
N LYS A 450 12.55 -16.99 15.10
CA LYS A 450 11.35 -17.40 14.33
C LYS A 450 10.19 -17.88 15.20
N ASP A 451 10.45 -18.57 16.30
CA ASP A 451 9.41 -19.09 17.19
C ASP A 451 8.70 -17.99 17.98
N LEU A 452 9.44 -16.94 18.38
CA LEU A 452 8.88 -15.75 19.03
C LEU A 452 8.17 -14.84 18.04
N LEU A 453 8.65 -14.79 16.80
CA LEU A 453 8.09 -13.96 15.73
C LEU A 453 6.82 -14.59 15.11
N GLY A 454 6.70 -15.92 15.11
CA GLY A 454 5.62 -16.64 14.44
C GLY A 454 5.56 -16.32 12.94
N SER A 455 4.36 -16.11 12.39
CA SER A 455 4.22 -15.72 10.99
C SER A 455 4.86 -14.36 10.67
N GLY A 456 5.02 -13.49 11.68
CA GLY A 456 5.75 -12.22 11.59
C GLY A 456 7.23 -12.40 11.23
N ALA A 457 7.81 -13.60 11.39
CA ALA A 457 9.19 -13.89 10.99
C ALA A 457 9.43 -13.70 9.50
N ASN A 458 8.38 -13.70 8.67
CA ASN A 458 8.52 -13.43 7.24
C ASN A 458 8.79 -11.95 6.92
N GLU A 459 8.74 -11.06 7.92
CA GLU A 459 8.90 -9.61 7.75
C GLU A 459 10.24 -9.15 8.30
N LEU A 460 11.07 -8.53 7.45
CA LEU A 460 12.37 -8.05 7.88
C LEU A 460 12.27 -7.03 9.03
N PHE A 461 11.39 -6.03 8.94
CA PHE A 461 11.24 -5.04 10.02
C PHE A 461 10.94 -5.68 11.38
N ALA A 462 10.17 -6.77 11.41
CA ALA A 462 9.84 -7.47 12.65
C ALA A 462 11.05 -8.18 13.25
N GLN A 463 11.94 -8.71 12.41
CA GLN A 463 13.21 -9.29 12.82
C GLN A 463 14.15 -8.22 13.41
N PHE A 464 14.27 -7.05 12.76
CA PHE A 464 14.99 -5.90 13.32
C PHE A 464 14.46 -5.55 14.71
N PHE A 465 13.13 -5.41 14.86
CA PHE A 465 12.52 -5.05 16.14
C PHE A 465 12.79 -6.09 17.22
N MET A 466 12.69 -7.38 16.87
CA MET A 466 12.95 -8.45 17.82
C MET A 466 14.43 -8.51 18.25
N ARG A 467 15.37 -8.31 17.32
CA ARG A 467 16.80 -8.22 17.65
C ARG A 467 17.07 -7.04 18.59
N ILE A 468 16.55 -5.85 18.25
CA ILE A 468 16.67 -4.66 19.11
C ILE A 468 16.12 -4.95 20.51
N TYR A 469 14.91 -5.52 20.58
CA TYR A 469 14.25 -5.79 21.85
C TYR A 469 14.95 -6.85 22.71
N LYS A 470 15.51 -7.90 22.09
CA LYS A 470 16.14 -9.03 22.80
C LYS A 470 17.62 -8.82 23.12
N GLU A 471 18.37 -8.21 22.22
CA GLU A 471 19.83 -8.05 22.35
C GLU A 471 20.22 -6.67 22.85
N LEU A 472 19.45 -5.63 22.50
CA LEU A 472 19.69 -4.23 22.90
C LEU A 472 18.69 -3.73 23.94
N ASN A 473 18.10 -4.64 24.71
CA ASN A 473 17.09 -4.33 25.72
C ASN A 473 17.52 -3.16 26.64
N GLY A 474 16.59 -2.24 26.89
CA GLY A 474 16.79 -1.04 27.68
C GLY A 474 16.89 0.24 26.85
N CYS A 475 17.12 0.15 25.54
CA CYS A 475 17.18 1.32 24.65
C CYS A 475 15.79 1.88 24.29
N ILE A 476 15.78 3.08 23.72
CA ILE A 476 14.63 3.64 23.01
C ILE A 476 14.69 3.17 21.55
N MET A 477 13.58 2.66 21.02
CA MET A 477 13.44 2.29 19.62
C MET A 477 12.46 3.26 18.95
N ALA A 478 12.96 4.06 18.01
CA ALA A 478 12.18 5.01 17.24
C ALA A 478 12.18 4.59 15.77
N SER A 479 11.04 4.15 15.24
CA SER A 479 11.05 3.47 13.94
C SER A 479 9.84 3.75 13.04
N PHE A 480 10.14 3.93 11.75
CA PHE A 480 9.17 3.81 10.68
C PHE A 480 8.86 2.34 10.38
N SER A 481 7.60 1.94 10.31
CA SER A 481 7.25 0.56 9.95
C SER A 481 5.81 0.43 9.45
N LYS A 482 5.50 -0.69 8.80
CA LYS A 482 4.11 -1.13 8.59
C LYS A 482 3.47 -1.38 9.96
N LEU A 483 2.25 -0.90 10.20
CA LEU A 483 1.57 -1.03 11.50
C LEU A 483 1.00 -2.41 11.81
N LYS A 484 1.11 -3.38 10.89
CA LYS A 484 0.49 -4.71 11.02
C LYS A 484 0.95 -5.52 12.24
N TYR A 485 2.10 -5.22 12.82
CA TYR A 485 2.54 -5.88 14.06
C TYR A 485 1.65 -5.52 15.25
N LEU A 486 0.93 -4.40 15.19
CA LEU A 486 0.03 -3.93 16.23
C LEU A 486 -1.31 -4.69 16.24
N ASN A 487 -1.93 -4.93 15.08
CA ASN A 487 -3.33 -5.41 15.01
C ASN A 487 -3.55 -6.66 14.14
N SER A 488 -2.54 -7.17 13.43
CA SER A 488 -2.72 -8.35 12.58
C SER A 488 -2.63 -9.64 13.39
N SER A 489 -3.51 -10.61 13.08
CA SER A 489 -3.46 -11.96 13.67
C SER A 489 -2.14 -12.70 13.43
N ASN A 490 -1.49 -12.50 12.28
CA ASN A 490 -0.16 -13.06 11.95
C ASN A 490 0.96 -12.65 12.94
N PHE A 491 0.75 -11.59 13.72
CA PHE A 491 1.72 -11.05 14.67
C PHE A 491 1.37 -11.33 16.13
N LYS A 492 0.41 -12.23 16.41
CA LYS A 492 0.05 -12.61 17.78
C LYS A 492 1.26 -13.05 18.61
N LYS A 493 2.07 -13.99 18.10
CA LYS A 493 3.31 -14.44 18.78
C LYS A 493 4.31 -13.29 18.98
N PHE A 494 4.49 -12.44 17.96
CA PHE A 494 5.34 -11.25 18.08
C PHE A 494 4.89 -10.38 19.26
N ARG A 495 3.59 -10.11 19.41
CA ARG A 495 3.04 -9.30 20.51
C ARG A 495 3.04 -9.99 21.86
N GLU A 496 3.07 -11.32 21.91
CA GLU A 496 3.31 -12.07 23.16
C GLU A 496 4.75 -11.86 23.65
N ALA A 497 5.71 -11.74 22.74
CA ALA A 497 7.13 -11.53 23.07
C ALA A 497 7.54 -10.05 23.21
N PHE A 498 7.12 -9.18 22.29
CA PHE A 498 7.46 -7.76 22.23
C PHE A 498 6.48 -6.96 23.09
N LYS A 499 6.95 -6.54 24.27
CA LYS A 499 6.18 -5.85 25.32
C LYS A 499 6.74 -4.46 25.64
N ALA A 500 7.36 -3.81 24.64
CA ALA A 500 7.88 -2.46 24.78
C ALA A 500 6.75 -1.46 25.07
N LYS A 501 7.05 -0.43 25.85
CA LYS A 501 6.11 0.63 26.22
C LYS A 501 6.07 1.66 25.10
N PHE A 502 4.88 1.91 24.56
CA PHE A 502 4.66 3.00 23.60
C PHE A 502 4.86 4.35 24.29
N LEU A 503 5.61 5.25 23.65
CA LEU A 503 5.81 6.62 24.12
C LEU A 503 5.01 7.61 23.30
N GLU A 504 5.31 7.69 21.99
CA GLU A 504 4.67 8.63 21.05
C GLU A 504 4.75 8.09 19.61
N GLY A 505 3.93 8.61 18.71
CA GLY A 505 4.01 8.25 17.29
C GLY A 505 2.89 8.80 16.40
N PHE A 506 3.09 8.69 15.10
CA PHE A 506 2.12 9.10 14.08
C PHE A 506 2.04 8.08 12.93
N MET A 507 1.01 8.22 12.09
CA MET A 507 0.80 7.41 10.88
C MET A 507 0.48 8.24 9.64
N VAL A 508 0.92 7.75 8.48
CA VAL A 508 0.82 8.38 7.17
C VAL A 508 0.46 7.35 6.09
N PRO A 509 -0.11 7.76 4.94
CA PRO A 509 -0.37 6.84 3.85
C PRO A 509 0.94 6.31 3.27
N ALA A 510 1.02 5.02 2.97
CA ALA A 510 2.27 4.41 2.51
C ALA A 510 2.79 4.98 1.19
N ASP A 511 1.90 5.45 0.31
CA ASP A 511 2.24 6.10 -0.96
C ASP A 511 2.86 7.50 -0.81
N SER A 512 2.99 8.02 0.42
CA SER A 512 3.81 9.19 0.73
C SER A 512 5.31 8.88 0.79
N PHE A 513 5.71 7.60 0.76
CA PHE A 513 7.10 7.17 0.66
C PHE A 513 7.45 6.80 -0.77
N ASP A 514 8.64 7.20 -1.21
CA ASP A 514 9.10 6.96 -2.58
C ASP A 514 9.11 5.45 -2.89
N ASN A 515 8.49 5.08 -4.00
CA ASN A 515 8.43 3.71 -4.53
C ASN A 515 7.62 2.71 -3.68
N VAL A 516 6.83 3.17 -2.70
CA VAL A 516 5.90 2.30 -1.98
C VAL A 516 4.54 2.30 -2.68
N LYS A 517 4.15 1.14 -3.24
CA LYS A 517 2.83 0.95 -3.85
C LYS A 517 1.87 0.29 -2.85
N GLY A 518 0.69 0.87 -2.63
CA GLY A 518 -0.40 0.24 -1.89
C GLY A 518 -1.19 1.20 -0.99
N GLN A 519 -2.36 0.74 -0.53
CA GLN A 519 -3.26 1.49 0.35
C GLN A 519 -3.18 0.91 1.77
N PHE A 520 -2.11 1.24 2.48
CA PHE A 520 -1.88 0.85 3.88
C PHE A 520 -1.12 1.96 4.62
N PRO A 521 -1.04 1.95 5.95
CA PRO A 521 -0.33 2.97 6.70
C PRO A 521 1.13 2.58 6.96
N ILE A 522 2.01 3.57 6.92
CA ILE A 522 3.32 3.54 7.56
C ILE A 522 3.22 4.41 8.81
N GLY A 523 3.78 3.96 9.93
CA GLY A 523 3.86 4.79 11.13
C GLY A 523 5.26 4.92 11.67
N PHE A 524 5.55 6.09 12.24
CA PHE A 524 6.72 6.35 13.06
C PHE A 524 6.33 6.22 14.53
N LEU A 525 6.89 5.22 15.22
CA LEU A 525 6.55 4.95 16.62
C LEU A 525 7.82 4.92 17.48
N VAL A 526 7.74 5.54 18.64
CA VAL A 526 8.76 5.56 19.68
C VAL A 526 8.37 4.62 20.81
N TRP A 527 9.26 3.69 21.12
CA TRP A 527 9.08 2.63 22.10
C TRP A 527 10.21 2.63 23.12
N ASP A 528 9.88 2.47 24.38
CA ASP A 528 10.83 2.15 25.44
C ASP A 528 10.90 0.61 25.61
N THR A 529 12.07 0.03 25.35
CA THR A 529 12.27 -1.43 25.41
C THR A 529 12.60 -1.95 26.81
N SER A 530 12.80 -1.08 27.80
CA SER A 530 13.13 -1.45 29.18
C SER A 530 11.95 -2.10 29.94
N SER A 531 10.73 -1.93 29.44
CA SER A 531 9.53 -2.37 30.13
C SER A 531 9.33 -3.89 30.03
N ILE A 532 9.41 -4.57 31.17
CA ILE A 532 8.74 -5.86 31.37
C ILE A 532 7.32 -5.51 31.83
N LEU A 533 6.34 -5.61 30.92
CA LEU A 533 4.94 -5.42 31.30
C LEU A 533 4.57 -6.40 32.42
N PRO A 534 3.79 -5.97 33.44
CA PRO A 534 3.32 -6.87 34.49
C PRO A 534 2.64 -8.09 33.86
N LYS A 535 2.85 -9.28 34.42
CA LYS A 535 2.11 -10.49 34.01
C LYS A 535 0.62 -10.20 34.22
N GLU A 536 -0.15 -10.06 33.13
CA GLU A 536 -1.60 -10.07 33.21
C GLU A 536 -2.04 -11.46 33.71
N ASN A 537 -2.70 -11.50 34.86
CA ASN A 537 -3.29 -12.75 35.37
C ASN A 537 -4.28 -13.30 34.32
N PRO A 538 -4.12 -14.56 33.87
CA PRO A 538 -5.11 -15.18 33.03
C PRO A 538 -6.43 -15.32 33.81
N LEU A 539 -7.49 -14.80 33.21
CA LEU A 539 -8.91 -15.01 33.51
C LEU A 539 -9.21 -16.18 34.49
N ASN A 540 -9.71 -15.84 35.68
CA ASN A 540 -10.48 -16.76 36.53
C ASN A 540 -11.79 -17.09 35.80
N LEU A 541 -11.80 -18.20 35.07
CA LEU A 541 -13.03 -18.93 34.71
C LEU A 541 -13.23 -20.03 35.76
N GLY A 542 -13.91 -19.71 36.84
CA GLY A 542 -14.21 -20.68 37.90
C GLY A 542 -14.95 -20.04 39.06
N GLY A 543 -16.16 -20.51 39.33
CA GLY A 543 -16.99 -20.04 40.42
C GLY A 543 -16.38 -20.22 41.80
N ASN A 544 -16.88 -19.40 42.72
CA ASN A 544 -16.61 -19.38 44.16
C ASN A 544 -16.18 -20.73 44.76
N SER A 545 -14.99 -20.76 45.37
CA SER A 545 -14.71 -21.55 46.55
C SER A 545 -13.66 -20.84 47.42
N LYS A 546 -13.72 -21.12 48.71
CA LYS A 546 -13.29 -20.31 49.85
C LYS A 546 -11.79 -20.38 50.15
N GLU A 547 -11.33 -19.33 50.84
CA GLU A 547 -10.28 -19.25 51.87
C GLU A 547 -9.14 -20.29 51.89
N GLU A 548 -7.88 -19.82 51.84
CA GLU A 548 -6.97 -19.87 53.00
C GLU A 548 -5.64 -19.13 52.76
N LYS A 549 -4.99 -18.78 53.88
CA LYS A 549 -3.86 -17.86 54.04
C LYS A 549 -2.49 -18.56 54.02
N GLN A 550 -1.47 -17.73 53.76
CA GLN A 550 -0.12 -17.67 54.37
C GLN A 550 1.07 -18.51 53.83
N ASN A 551 2.17 -17.75 53.63
CA ASN A 551 3.61 -18.07 53.75
C ASN A 551 4.22 -19.08 52.76
N SER A 552 5.51 -19.09 52.41
CA SER A 552 6.63 -18.15 52.30
C SER A 552 7.83 -19.01 51.81
N ASN A 553 8.77 -18.43 51.06
CA ASN A 553 10.18 -18.85 50.91
C ASN A 553 10.59 -20.05 49.99
N LEU A 554 11.43 -19.67 49.00
CA LEU A 554 12.79 -20.18 48.69
C LEU A 554 13.06 -21.55 47.99
N ILE A 555 13.93 -21.43 46.99
CA ILE A 555 15.01 -22.34 46.50
C ILE A 555 14.71 -23.23 45.27
N LEU A 556 15.65 -23.10 44.31
CA LEU A 556 15.87 -23.88 43.10
C LEU A 556 16.28 -25.33 43.46
N ASP A 557 15.79 -26.32 42.71
CA ASP A 557 16.65 -27.41 42.25
C ASP A 557 16.09 -28.09 40.99
N GLN A 558 17.01 -28.39 40.07
CA GLN A 558 16.80 -29.19 38.88
C GLN A 558 16.82 -30.67 39.26
N ASP A 559 15.85 -31.42 38.73
CA ASP A 559 15.88 -32.85 38.36
C ASP A 559 14.63 -33.60 38.84
N ASN A 560 13.70 -33.84 37.91
CA ASN A 560 13.31 -35.20 37.50
C ASN A 560 12.16 -35.15 36.48
N LEU A 561 12.45 -35.67 35.29
CA LEU A 561 11.43 -36.10 34.32
C LEU A 561 10.51 -37.13 34.97
N LYS A 562 9.19 -36.90 34.91
CA LYS A 562 8.18 -37.80 34.32
C LYS A 562 6.78 -37.20 34.50
N ASP A 563 5.90 -37.58 33.59
CA ASP A 563 4.44 -37.33 33.55
C ASP A 563 3.97 -35.99 32.94
N ASN A 564 3.74 -36.10 31.63
CA ASN A 564 3.04 -35.15 30.77
C ASN A 564 1.59 -35.64 30.58
N PRO A 565 0.56 -34.98 31.13
CA PRO A 565 -0.83 -35.30 30.84
C PRO A 565 -1.36 -34.37 29.73
N LEU A 566 -0.91 -34.58 28.49
CA LEU A 566 -1.62 -34.13 27.29
C LEU A 566 -1.63 -35.27 26.27
N LYS A 567 -2.49 -36.26 26.51
CA LYS A 567 -2.93 -37.23 25.51
C LYS A 567 -4.37 -37.69 25.79
N GLU A 568 -5.13 -37.79 24.70
CA GLU A 568 -6.46 -38.41 24.51
C GLU A 568 -7.69 -37.50 24.73
N ARG A 569 -8.24 -36.92 23.65
CA ARG A 569 -9.25 -37.44 22.68
C ARG A 569 -10.68 -37.21 23.19
N PHE A 570 -11.43 -36.23 22.66
CA PHE A 570 -12.32 -36.38 21.49
C PHE A 570 -12.90 -37.80 21.33
N CYS A 571 -14.12 -38.01 21.81
CA CYS A 571 -15.02 -39.04 21.31
C CYS A 571 -16.43 -38.47 21.08
N LEU A 572 -16.85 -38.69 19.84
CA LEU A 572 -18.20 -38.63 19.27
C LEU A 572 -19.29 -39.13 20.24
N LEU A 573 -20.44 -38.46 20.26
CA LEU A 573 -21.69 -39.04 20.75
C LEU A 573 -22.61 -39.30 19.56
N ASP A 574 -22.73 -40.60 19.27
CA ASP A 574 -23.64 -41.23 18.34
C ASP A 574 -25.09 -41.15 18.85
N ILE A 575 -26.01 -40.96 17.92
CA ILE A 575 -27.46 -40.91 18.12
C ILE A 575 -28.00 -42.30 17.80
N ASN A 576 -28.46 -43.09 18.80
CA ASN A 576 -29.47 -44.15 18.63
C ASN A 576 -29.97 -44.75 19.97
N ALA A 577 -31.14 -44.27 20.41
CA ALA A 577 -32.25 -45.02 21.05
C ALA A 577 -32.08 -45.57 22.51
N PRO A 578 -33.15 -46.12 23.16
CA PRO A 578 -34.11 -45.36 23.99
C PRO A 578 -34.38 -45.99 25.38
N ASN A 579 -34.84 -45.21 26.38
CA ASN A 579 -35.94 -45.55 27.31
C ASN A 579 -36.00 -44.70 28.60
N ARG A 580 -37.21 -44.18 28.84
CA ARG A 580 -37.98 -44.08 30.10
C ARG A 580 -37.24 -43.84 31.44
N LYS A 581 -37.59 -42.74 32.12
CA LYS A 581 -38.63 -42.73 33.20
C LYS A 581 -38.86 -41.31 33.74
N MET A 582 -40.14 -41.01 33.96
CA MET A 582 -40.68 -39.81 34.62
C MET A 582 -40.42 -39.80 36.14
N CYS A 583 -40.29 -38.61 36.72
CA CYS A 583 -40.85 -38.19 38.03
C CYS A 583 -40.57 -36.67 38.17
N SER A 584 -41.51 -35.73 37.95
CA SER A 584 -42.64 -35.24 38.77
C SER A 584 -42.26 -34.32 39.95
N GLN A 585 -42.85 -33.11 39.92
CA GLN A 585 -43.11 -32.16 41.04
C GLN A 585 -41.88 -31.40 41.60
N SER A 586 -41.91 -30.12 41.96
CA SER A 586 -42.89 -29.03 41.93
C SER A 586 -42.09 -27.72 42.06
N ARG A 587 -42.51 -26.63 41.38
CA ARG A 587 -41.96 -25.29 41.62
C ARG A 587 -43.07 -24.41 42.19
N THR A 588 -42.98 -24.12 43.48
CA THR A 588 -43.65 -22.99 44.11
C THR A 588 -43.02 -21.69 43.63
N ARG A 589 -43.88 -20.75 43.23
CA ARG A 589 -43.54 -19.37 42.88
C ARG A 589 -43.15 -18.58 44.14
N THR A 590 -42.03 -17.87 44.07
CA THR A 590 -41.84 -16.63 44.82
C THR A 590 -41.23 -15.59 43.89
N LYS A 591 -41.97 -14.49 43.71
CA LYS A 591 -41.56 -13.28 42.99
C LYS A 591 -40.39 -12.65 43.74
N GLY A 592 -39.24 -12.54 43.07
CA GLY A 592 -38.10 -11.74 43.50
C GLY A 592 -37.72 -10.80 42.37
N THR A 593 -37.80 -9.51 42.65
CA THR A 593 -37.57 -8.36 41.78
C THR A 593 -36.21 -8.45 41.08
N GLN A 594 -36.18 -8.41 39.74
CA GLN A 594 -34.95 -8.28 38.96
C GLN A 594 -34.36 -6.88 39.20
N LYS A 595 -33.26 -6.83 39.97
CA LYS A 595 -32.32 -5.71 39.91
C LYS A 595 -31.60 -5.78 38.57
N HIS A 596 -31.77 -4.74 37.76
CA HIS A 596 -30.88 -4.45 36.64
C HIS A 596 -29.44 -4.38 37.15
N SER A 597 -28.61 -5.35 36.76
CA SER A 597 -27.17 -5.28 36.92
C SER A 597 -26.62 -4.62 35.66
N THR A 598 -26.37 -3.32 35.74
CA THR A 598 -25.51 -2.60 34.79
C THR A 598 -24.10 -3.17 34.93
N ALA A 599 -23.68 -4.03 33.99
CA ALA A 599 -22.30 -4.46 33.89
C ALA A 599 -21.44 -3.25 33.48
N ALA A 600 -20.44 -2.91 34.29
CA ALA A 600 -19.47 -1.88 33.96
C ALA A 600 -18.62 -2.32 32.75
N PRO A 601 -18.21 -1.38 31.87
CA PRO A 601 -17.32 -1.69 30.75
C PRO A 601 -15.97 -2.21 31.26
N PHE A 602 -15.38 -3.14 30.50
CA PHE A 602 -14.12 -3.84 30.79
C PHE A 602 -13.02 -2.95 31.43
N GLU A 603 -12.79 -3.09 32.75
CA GLU A 603 -11.73 -2.40 33.51
C GLU A 603 -10.38 -3.16 33.50
N THR A 604 -9.92 -3.62 32.34
CA THR A 604 -8.49 -3.97 32.18
C THR A 604 -7.80 -2.85 31.40
N PRO A 605 -6.58 -2.41 31.78
CA PRO A 605 -5.85 -1.41 31.01
C PRO A 605 -5.59 -1.97 29.61
N LEU A 606 -6.42 -1.55 28.68
CA LEU A 606 -6.28 -1.82 27.26
C LEU A 606 -4.94 -1.23 26.84
N HIS A 607 -4.00 -2.08 26.45
CA HIS A 607 -2.76 -1.60 25.82
C HIS A 607 -3.10 -0.96 24.47
N THR A 608 -3.17 0.37 24.48
CA THR A 608 -3.53 1.19 23.33
C THR A 608 -2.33 1.98 22.84
N VAL A 609 -2.18 2.02 21.53
CA VAL A 609 -1.28 2.95 20.84
C VAL A 609 -2.15 4.04 20.23
N SER A 610 -1.96 5.30 20.63
CA SER A 610 -2.65 6.45 20.06
C SER A 610 -1.72 7.13 19.07
N LEU A 611 -2.13 7.23 17.81
CA LEU A 611 -1.35 7.82 16.72
C LEU A 611 -2.07 9.04 16.16
N GLU A 612 -1.37 10.14 15.97
CA GLU A 612 -1.85 11.20 15.08
C GLU A 612 -1.75 10.74 13.62
N ILE A 613 -2.68 11.21 12.80
CA ILE A 613 -2.82 10.83 11.40
C ILE A 613 -2.51 12.05 10.55
N PHE A 614 -1.61 11.89 9.57
CA PHE A 614 -1.31 12.94 8.59
C PHE A 614 -1.58 12.45 7.16
N ASP A 615 -1.96 13.35 6.27
CA ASP A 615 -2.03 13.06 4.83
C ASP A 615 -0.64 13.10 4.19
N SER A 616 -0.52 12.81 2.88
CA SER A 616 0.76 12.79 2.18
C SER A 616 1.48 14.14 2.08
N PHE A 617 0.83 15.24 2.48
CA PHE A 617 1.38 16.60 2.53
C PHE A 617 1.72 17.06 3.94
N GLY A 618 1.58 16.19 4.95
CA GLY A 618 1.85 16.52 6.35
C GLY A 618 0.73 17.29 7.04
N ARG A 619 -0.48 17.34 6.46
CA ARG A 619 -1.64 17.98 7.11
C ARG A 619 -2.28 17.00 8.09
N PHE A 620 -2.58 17.49 9.30
CA PHE A 620 -3.22 16.71 10.35
C PHE A 620 -4.65 16.33 9.97
N LEU A 621 -5.00 15.06 10.12
CA LEU A 621 -6.31 14.48 9.80
C LEU A 621 -7.10 14.02 11.04
N GLY A 622 -6.45 13.94 12.21
CA GLY A 622 -7.05 13.43 13.44
C GLY A 622 -6.13 12.46 14.17
N SER A 623 -6.69 11.69 15.10
CA SER A 623 -5.97 10.67 15.86
C SER A 623 -6.71 9.34 15.82
N LYS A 624 -5.97 8.23 15.95
CA LYS A 624 -6.51 6.87 15.95
C LYS A 624 -5.90 6.06 17.09
N LYS A 625 -6.72 5.29 17.78
CA LYS A 625 -6.25 4.28 18.75
C LYS A 625 -6.16 2.91 18.09
N ILE A 626 -5.10 2.18 18.43
CA ILE A 626 -4.89 0.80 18.01
C ILE A 626 -4.71 -0.05 19.27
N TYR A 627 -5.57 -1.05 19.42
CA TYR A 627 -5.56 -2.00 20.53
C TYR A 627 -4.62 -3.18 20.22
N THR A 628 -3.51 -3.31 20.93
CA THR A 628 -2.42 -4.22 20.52
C THR A 628 -2.49 -5.59 21.20
N HIS A 629 -2.69 -5.66 22.51
CA HIS A 629 -2.59 -6.93 23.25
C HIS A 629 -3.94 -7.59 23.58
N THR A 630 -4.99 -6.80 23.75
CA THR A 630 -6.35 -7.29 24.02
C THR A 630 -7.01 -7.89 22.79
N ILE A 631 -6.56 -7.49 21.59
CA ILE A 631 -7.08 -7.98 20.31
C ILE A 631 -7.00 -9.51 20.19
N ASP A 632 -5.93 -10.10 20.72
CA ASP A 632 -5.65 -11.53 20.63
C ASP A 632 -6.48 -12.39 21.59
N LYS A 633 -7.21 -11.74 22.51
CA LYS A 633 -8.12 -12.34 23.50
C LYS A 633 -9.60 -12.12 23.15
N MET A 634 -9.91 -11.25 22.19
CA MET A 634 -11.28 -10.98 21.76
C MET A 634 -11.76 -12.02 20.75
N LEU A 635 -13.03 -12.42 20.87
CA LEU A 635 -13.69 -13.22 19.85
C LEU A 635 -13.86 -12.38 18.58
N THR A 636 -13.50 -12.95 17.45
CA THR A 636 -13.70 -12.28 16.16
C THR A 636 -15.16 -12.31 15.76
N LEU A 637 -15.55 -11.44 14.85
CA LEU A 637 -16.90 -11.43 14.29
C LEU A 637 -17.24 -12.81 13.68
N ALA A 638 -16.34 -13.42 12.89
CA ALA A 638 -16.56 -14.77 12.35
C ALA A 638 -16.67 -15.88 13.42
N ASP A 639 -15.94 -15.80 14.54
CA ASP A 639 -16.09 -16.76 15.64
C ASP A 639 -17.47 -16.64 16.28
N TYR A 640 -17.98 -15.41 16.41
CA TYR A 640 -19.32 -15.15 16.91
C TYR A 640 -20.38 -15.76 15.97
N LEU A 641 -20.26 -15.52 14.66
CA LEU A 641 -21.19 -16.08 13.66
C LEU A 641 -21.23 -17.61 13.69
N GLN A 642 -20.08 -18.27 13.87
CA GLN A 642 -20.02 -19.75 13.93
C GLN A 642 -20.85 -20.36 15.06
N LYS A 643 -21.10 -19.63 16.16
CA LYS A 643 -21.97 -20.11 17.25
C LYS A 643 -23.42 -20.31 16.82
N PHE A 644 -23.84 -19.62 15.75
CA PHE A 644 -25.21 -19.65 15.23
C PHE A 644 -25.36 -20.51 13.98
N GLN A 645 -24.40 -21.41 13.72
CA GLN A 645 -24.48 -22.33 12.58
C GLN A 645 -25.78 -23.16 12.67
N PRO A 646 -26.62 -23.16 11.63
CA PRO A 646 -27.84 -23.95 11.62
C PRO A 646 -27.56 -25.44 11.83
N THR A 647 -28.30 -26.06 12.76
CA THR A 647 -28.23 -27.50 13.04
C THR A 647 -29.36 -28.28 12.36
N LYS A 648 -30.42 -27.60 11.93
CA LYS A 648 -31.59 -28.17 11.25
C LYS A 648 -31.46 -28.09 9.72
N LYS A 649 -32.10 -29.03 9.02
CA LYS A 649 -32.23 -29.05 7.55
C LYS A 649 -33.36 -28.13 7.08
N ASP A 650 -33.27 -26.85 7.41
CA ASP A 650 -34.18 -25.86 6.82
C ASP A 650 -33.78 -25.57 5.37
N THR A 651 -34.71 -25.04 4.58
CA THR A 651 -34.44 -24.64 3.20
C THR A 651 -33.36 -23.54 3.18
N THR A 652 -32.18 -23.87 2.67
CA THR A 652 -31.09 -22.91 2.49
C THR A 652 -31.44 -21.94 1.36
N LEU A 653 -31.53 -20.65 1.69
CA LEU A 653 -31.80 -19.57 0.76
C LEU A 653 -30.53 -19.17 -0.01
N GLY A 654 -29.37 -19.27 0.64
CA GLY A 654 -28.06 -18.96 0.07
C GLY A 654 -26.95 -19.15 1.09
N TYR A 655 -25.76 -18.62 0.81
CA TYR A 655 -24.58 -18.73 1.67
C TYR A 655 -23.82 -17.42 1.75
N LEU A 656 -23.38 -17.07 2.96
CA LEU A 656 -22.42 -15.99 3.22
C LEU A 656 -21.00 -16.57 3.24
N ASP A 657 -20.10 -16.03 2.42
CA ASP A 657 -18.66 -16.16 2.65
C ASP A 657 -18.26 -15.14 3.72
N PRO A 658 -17.87 -15.55 4.94
CA PRO A 658 -17.50 -14.60 5.99
C PRO A 658 -16.15 -13.91 5.71
N GLY A 659 -15.34 -14.43 4.78
CA GLY A 659 -13.99 -13.96 4.53
C GLY A 659 -13.10 -14.01 5.79
N ARG A 660 -12.10 -13.14 5.84
CA ARG A 660 -11.26 -12.93 7.04
C ARG A 660 -11.67 -11.64 7.73
N ASN A 661 -11.52 -11.58 9.05
CA ASN A 661 -12.13 -10.57 9.92
C ASN A 661 -11.55 -9.14 9.88
N SER A 662 -10.79 -8.74 8.86
CA SER A 662 -10.20 -7.39 8.78
C SER A 662 -10.58 -6.63 7.52
N PHE A 663 -10.42 -5.29 7.52
CA PHE A 663 -10.67 -4.45 6.33
C PHE A 663 -9.80 -4.84 5.12
N GLN A 664 -8.59 -5.36 5.34
CA GLN A 664 -7.73 -5.88 4.24
C GLN A 664 -8.45 -6.96 3.40
N HIS A 665 -9.42 -7.64 3.99
CA HIS A 665 -10.14 -8.76 3.40
C HIS A 665 -11.62 -8.45 3.19
N GLN A 666 -12.02 -7.18 3.23
CA GLN A 666 -13.40 -6.73 3.03
C GLN A 666 -13.98 -7.24 1.70
N ASN A 667 -13.17 -7.32 0.65
CA ASN A 667 -13.62 -7.72 -0.69
C ASN A 667 -14.00 -9.22 -0.79
N LEU A 668 -13.63 -10.02 0.22
CA LEU A 668 -13.91 -11.47 0.25
C LEU A 668 -15.31 -11.77 0.76
N ILE A 669 -15.87 -10.92 1.62
CA ILE A 669 -17.20 -11.16 2.16
C ILE A 669 -18.27 -10.86 1.11
N HIS A 670 -19.03 -11.88 0.76
CA HIS A 670 -20.09 -11.81 -0.25
C HIS A 670 -21.14 -12.88 0.00
N ILE A 671 -22.30 -12.73 -0.63
CA ILE A 671 -23.37 -13.73 -0.60
C ILE A 671 -23.48 -14.38 -1.97
N SER A 672 -23.75 -15.69 -2.00
CA SER A 672 -23.96 -16.46 -3.22
C SER A 672 -24.92 -17.63 -2.99
N ILE A 673 -25.39 -18.27 -4.06
CA ILE A 673 -26.25 -19.46 -3.95
C ILE A 673 -25.45 -20.72 -3.61
N ILE A 674 -24.17 -20.77 -4.00
CA ILE A 674 -23.36 -21.99 -3.92
C ILE A 674 -22.47 -21.99 -2.67
N ASP A 675 -22.48 -23.11 -1.95
CA ASP A 675 -21.48 -23.40 -0.93
C ASP A 675 -20.13 -23.76 -1.56
N LYS A 676 -19.12 -22.92 -1.35
CA LYS A 676 -17.74 -23.17 -1.80
C LYS A 676 -16.80 -23.55 -0.67
N SER A 677 -17.32 -23.96 0.49
CA SER A 677 -16.51 -24.36 1.66
C SER A 677 -15.47 -25.42 1.34
N LYS A 678 -15.78 -26.39 0.46
CA LYS A 678 -14.83 -27.44 0.06
C LYS A 678 -13.67 -26.94 -0.82
N GLN A 679 -13.84 -25.79 -1.47
CA GLN A 679 -12.85 -25.17 -2.37
C GLN A 679 -12.13 -23.99 -1.71
N SER A 680 -12.50 -23.65 -0.48
CA SER A 680 -12.02 -22.48 0.25
C SER A 680 -11.38 -22.87 1.57
N HIS A 681 -10.54 -21.99 2.12
CA HIS A 681 -10.00 -22.14 3.47
C HIS A 681 -10.95 -21.63 4.56
N VAL A 682 -12.16 -21.19 4.20
CA VAL A 682 -13.21 -20.71 5.11
C VAL A 682 -14.51 -21.47 4.89
N LYS A 683 -15.25 -21.70 5.99
CA LYS A 683 -16.57 -22.33 5.95
C LYS A 683 -17.63 -21.27 5.67
N TYR A 684 -18.43 -21.49 4.62
CA TYR A 684 -19.55 -20.64 4.25
C TYR A 684 -20.68 -20.83 5.27
N PHE A 685 -21.36 -19.73 5.59
CA PHE A 685 -22.45 -19.73 6.55
C PHE A 685 -23.79 -19.85 5.82
N PRO A 686 -24.60 -20.89 6.06
CA PRO A 686 -25.90 -21.04 5.43
C PRO A 686 -26.88 -19.95 5.85
N ILE A 687 -27.54 -19.34 4.86
CA ILE A 687 -28.61 -18.37 5.06
C ILE A 687 -29.93 -19.13 5.01
N ILE A 688 -30.62 -19.15 6.14
CA ILE A 688 -31.98 -19.69 6.29
C ILE A 688 -32.84 -18.60 6.93
N THR A 689 -34.16 -18.78 6.94
CA THR A 689 -35.07 -17.77 7.50
C THR A 689 -34.69 -17.34 8.93
N PRO A 690 -34.36 -18.25 9.87
CA PRO A 690 -33.91 -17.86 11.21
C PRO A 690 -32.60 -17.07 11.27
N THR A 691 -31.74 -17.16 10.24
CA THR A 691 -30.40 -16.53 10.27
C THR A 691 -30.27 -15.32 9.36
N ILE A 692 -31.29 -14.99 8.56
CA ILE A 692 -31.21 -13.93 7.54
C ILE A 692 -30.87 -12.55 8.14
N LEU A 693 -31.44 -12.18 9.29
CA LEU A 693 -31.14 -10.90 9.95
C LEU A 693 -29.72 -10.88 10.53
N LEU A 694 -29.26 -11.98 11.12
CA LEU A 694 -27.90 -12.09 11.65
C LEU A 694 -26.87 -11.95 10.52
N VAL A 695 -27.10 -12.64 9.40
CA VAL A 695 -26.26 -12.54 8.20
C VAL A 695 -26.28 -11.12 7.63
N SER A 696 -27.45 -10.48 7.62
CA SER A 696 -27.60 -9.09 7.15
C SER A 696 -26.78 -8.11 7.97
N ILE A 697 -26.77 -8.24 9.29
CA ILE A 697 -25.91 -7.45 10.19
C ILE A 697 -24.45 -7.72 9.85
N PHE A 698 -24.02 -8.98 9.86
CA PHE A 698 -22.63 -9.36 9.62
C PHE A 698 -22.09 -8.84 8.29
N PHE A 699 -22.91 -8.96 7.24
CA PHE A 699 -22.58 -8.43 5.92
C PHE A 699 -22.50 -6.90 5.93
N SER A 700 -23.47 -6.22 6.54
CA SER A 700 -23.57 -4.76 6.50
C SER A 700 -22.52 -4.08 7.35
N VAL A 701 -22.25 -4.54 8.58
CA VAL A 701 -21.18 -3.98 9.42
C VAL A 701 -19.83 -4.09 8.73
N ARG A 702 -19.64 -5.14 7.91
CA ARG A 702 -18.42 -5.37 7.13
C ARG A 702 -18.33 -4.55 5.86
N HIS A 703 -19.39 -3.92 5.36
CA HIS A 703 -19.41 -3.20 4.07
C HIS A 703 -19.84 -1.73 4.14
N CYS A 704 -20.55 -1.31 5.19
CA CYS A 704 -21.01 0.08 5.35
C CYS A 704 -19.86 1.08 5.48
N ILE A 705 -18.72 0.66 6.04
CA ILE A 705 -17.51 1.48 6.13
C ILE A 705 -16.56 1.06 5.02
N LYS A 706 -16.15 1.99 4.16
CA LYS A 706 -15.21 1.70 3.07
C LYS A 706 -13.81 1.40 3.60
N ALA A 707 -13.14 0.37 3.08
CA ALA A 707 -11.71 0.16 3.31
C ALA A 707 -10.89 1.34 2.75
N THR A 708 -10.00 1.87 3.58
CA THR A 708 -9.05 2.93 3.27
C THR A 708 -7.68 2.53 3.83
N TRP A 709 -6.63 3.30 3.51
CA TRP A 709 -5.33 3.09 4.15
C TRP A 709 -5.38 3.32 5.68
N GLN A 710 -6.32 4.14 6.17
CA GLN A 710 -6.43 4.49 7.59
C GLN A 710 -6.95 3.31 8.42
N ASN A 711 -7.91 2.55 7.89
CA ASN A 711 -8.52 1.40 8.56
C ASN A 711 -7.94 0.05 8.08
N ASP A 712 -6.83 0.06 7.34
CA ASP A 712 -6.15 -1.18 6.95
C ASP A 712 -5.86 -2.04 8.18
N ARG A 713 -6.25 -3.31 8.07
CA ARG A 713 -6.12 -4.34 9.11
C ARG A 713 -6.87 -4.10 10.42
N ASP A 714 -7.73 -3.08 10.53
CA ASP A 714 -8.66 -3.03 11.67
C ASP A 714 -9.51 -4.30 11.65
N GLN A 715 -9.60 -4.94 12.82
CA GLN A 715 -10.29 -6.20 12.99
C GLN A 715 -11.74 -5.94 13.41
N PHE A 716 -12.63 -6.80 12.95
CA PHE A 716 -14.02 -6.84 13.35
C PHE A 716 -14.21 -7.90 14.43
N TYR A 717 -14.93 -7.53 15.48
CA TYR A 717 -15.09 -8.35 16.68
C TYR A 717 -16.53 -8.80 16.88
N ALA A 718 -16.70 -9.76 17.79
CA ALA A 718 -17.98 -9.99 18.43
C ALA A 718 -18.49 -8.68 19.08
N PRO A 719 -19.81 -8.45 19.09
CA PRO A 719 -20.40 -7.28 19.75
C PRO A 719 -20.07 -7.28 21.25
N TYR A 720 -20.18 -6.12 21.90
CA TYR A 720 -19.95 -6.01 23.35
C TYR A 720 -20.89 -6.93 24.14
N ASP A 721 -22.16 -6.96 23.75
CA ASP A 721 -23.24 -7.74 24.34
C ASP A 721 -24.38 -7.98 23.32
N ASP A 722 -25.52 -8.47 23.79
CA ASP A 722 -26.70 -8.76 22.96
C ASP A 722 -27.62 -7.55 22.70
N ALA A 723 -27.24 -6.32 23.10
CA ALA A 723 -28.11 -5.14 22.95
C ALA A 723 -28.54 -4.87 21.50
N PHE A 724 -27.68 -5.18 20.53
CA PHE A 724 -27.99 -5.04 19.10
C PHE A 724 -29.17 -5.92 18.66
N GLN A 725 -29.49 -7.00 19.39
CA GLN A 725 -30.58 -7.91 19.05
C GLN A 725 -31.95 -7.25 19.23
N ASP A 726 -32.06 -6.28 20.14
CA ASP A 726 -33.29 -5.54 20.43
C ASP A 726 -33.47 -4.31 19.52
N ASP A 727 -32.45 -3.92 18.73
CA ASP A 727 -32.55 -2.83 17.76
C ASP A 727 -33.15 -3.32 16.43
N SER A 728 -34.48 -3.32 16.36
CA SER A 728 -35.22 -3.74 15.16
C SER A 728 -34.94 -2.87 13.94
N GLU A 729 -34.65 -1.58 14.12
CA GLU A 729 -34.39 -0.65 13.02
C GLU A 729 -33.01 -0.93 12.41
N PHE A 730 -31.97 -1.10 13.25
CA PHE A 730 -30.63 -1.50 12.82
C PHE A 730 -30.64 -2.83 12.05
N LYS A 731 -31.34 -3.85 12.56
CA LYS A 731 -31.50 -5.15 11.87
C LYS A 731 -32.15 -5.00 10.49
N SER A 732 -33.22 -4.21 10.41
CA SER A 732 -33.98 -3.98 9.17
C SER A 732 -33.15 -3.17 8.15
N ASN A 733 -32.46 -2.13 8.61
CA ASN A 733 -31.55 -1.33 7.79
C ASN A 733 -30.40 -2.18 7.21
N CYS A 734 -29.82 -3.06 8.04
CA CYS A 734 -28.80 -4.01 7.59
C CYS A 734 -29.35 -5.00 6.54
N LEU A 735 -30.60 -5.44 6.66
CA LEU A 735 -31.24 -6.28 5.63
C LEU A 735 -31.38 -5.52 4.31
N ALA A 736 -31.93 -4.30 4.34
CA ALA A 736 -32.06 -3.45 3.16
C ALA A 736 -30.69 -3.23 2.48
N PHE A 737 -29.66 -2.90 3.26
CA PHE A 737 -28.31 -2.70 2.76
C PHE A 737 -27.77 -3.97 2.09
N MET A 738 -27.85 -5.13 2.76
CA MET A 738 -27.38 -6.41 2.23
C MET A 738 -28.03 -6.78 0.90
N LEU A 739 -29.34 -6.57 0.75
CA LEU A 739 -30.10 -6.97 -0.43
C LEU A 739 -29.61 -6.28 -1.71
N PHE A 740 -29.33 -4.98 -1.64
CA PHE A 740 -28.97 -4.17 -2.81
C PHE A 740 -27.46 -3.89 -2.94
N HIS A 741 -26.65 -4.26 -1.96
CA HIS A 741 -25.20 -4.07 -2.03
C HIS A 741 -24.56 -4.93 -3.12
N THR A 742 -23.49 -4.41 -3.73
CA THR A 742 -22.82 -5.05 -4.87
C THR A 742 -22.14 -6.39 -4.58
N GLN A 743 -21.92 -6.71 -3.29
CA GLN A 743 -21.38 -8.00 -2.83
C GLN A 743 -22.47 -9.05 -2.55
N ASN A 744 -23.74 -8.71 -2.77
CA ASN A 744 -24.76 -9.73 -3.02
C ASN A 744 -24.58 -10.24 -4.46
N ARG A 745 -24.01 -11.44 -4.60
CA ARG A 745 -23.65 -12.06 -5.89
C ARG A 745 -24.56 -13.26 -6.21
N ILE A 746 -25.76 -13.28 -5.64
CA ILE A 746 -26.80 -14.23 -6.02
C ILE A 746 -27.09 -14.06 -7.50
N THR A 747 -27.24 -15.16 -8.22
CA THR A 747 -27.52 -15.15 -9.66
C THR A 747 -28.32 -16.40 -10.00
N THR A 748 -29.34 -16.27 -10.85
CA THR A 748 -30.14 -17.43 -11.28
C THR A 748 -29.33 -18.46 -12.07
N ALA A 749 -28.15 -18.09 -12.59
CA ALA A 749 -27.23 -19.03 -13.24
C ALA A 749 -26.67 -20.10 -12.27
N GLN A 750 -26.80 -19.89 -10.96
CA GLN A 750 -26.30 -20.79 -9.92
C GLN A 750 -27.39 -21.54 -9.15
N GLY A 751 -28.67 -21.24 -9.39
CA GLY A 751 -29.81 -21.87 -8.72
C GLY A 751 -30.97 -20.90 -8.50
N THR A 752 -31.94 -21.31 -7.68
CA THR A 752 -33.13 -20.50 -7.39
C THR A 752 -32.78 -19.23 -6.62
N ASN A 753 -33.23 -18.08 -7.13
CA ASN A 753 -33.12 -16.82 -6.42
C ASN A 753 -34.23 -16.71 -5.37
N HIS A 754 -33.84 -16.66 -4.09
CA HIS A 754 -34.77 -16.50 -2.96
C HIS A 754 -34.86 -15.07 -2.43
N PHE A 755 -34.12 -14.12 -3.01
CA PHE A 755 -33.86 -12.78 -2.45
C PHE A 755 -34.51 -11.65 -3.25
N ILE A 756 -35.64 -11.91 -3.91
CA ILE A 756 -36.43 -10.87 -4.59
C ILE A 756 -37.29 -10.16 -3.52
N PRO A 757 -37.14 -8.84 -3.31
CA PRO A 757 -37.82 -8.14 -2.22
C PRO A 757 -39.15 -7.49 -2.62
N PHE A 758 -39.57 -7.60 -3.89
CA PHE A 758 -40.77 -6.96 -4.43
C PHE A 758 -41.74 -8.01 -4.97
N GLY A 759 -43.05 -7.77 -4.84
CA GLY A 759 -44.08 -8.62 -5.45
C GLY A 759 -44.07 -8.53 -6.97
N GLU A 760 -44.59 -9.55 -7.65
CA GLU A 760 -44.67 -9.57 -9.12
C GLU A 760 -45.46 -8.37 -9.68
N ASP A 761 -46.52 -7.95 -8.99
CA ASP A 761 -47.36 -6.80 -9.32
C ASP A 761 -46.68 -5.46 -9.04
N GLU A 762 -45.77 -5.40 -8.06
CA GLU A 762 -45.04 -4.18 -7.77
C GLU A 762 -44.04 -3.81 -8.87
N VAL A 763 -43.54 -4.80 -9.61
CA VAL A 763 -42.50 -4.62 -10.64
C VAL A 763 -42.94 -5.02 -12.06
N ASP A 764 -44.24 -5.29 -12.23
CA ASP A 764 -44.84 -5.70 -13.50
C ASP A 764 -44.17 -6.92 -14.15
N SER A 765 -43.83 -7.94 -13.35
CA SER A 765 -43.26 -9.19 -13.86
C SER A 765 -44.25 -9.94 -14.76
N LYS A 766 -43.77 -10.37 -15.93
CA LYS A 766 -44.54 -11.14 -16.93
C LYS A 766 -44.77 -12.62 -16.53
N GLU A 767 -44.00 -13.14 -15.59
CA GLU A 767 -44.10 -14.53 -15.10
C GLU A 767 -44.01 -14.58 -13.57
N ARG A 768 -44.44 -15.70 -12.97
CA ARG A 768 -44.43 -15.91 -11.52
C ARG A 768 -43.02 -16.24 -11.00
N TYR A 769 -42.72 -15.83 -9.78
CA TYR A 769 -41.47 -16.21 -9.12
C TYR A 769 -41.50 -17.69 -8.69
N PHE A 770 -40.33 -18.31 -8.72
CA PHE A 770 -40.09 -19.67 -8.20
C PHE A 770 -39.97 -19.71 -6.68
N SER A 771 -39.75 -18.56 -6.04
CA SER A 771 -39.65 -18.46 -4.58
C SER A 771 -40.15 -17.11 -4.08
N HIS A 772 -41.03 -17.15 -3.08
CA HIS A 772 -41.51 -16.00 -2.32
C HIS A 772 -40.86 -15.88 -0.93
N ALA A 773 -39.81 -16.67 -0.64
CA ALA A 773 -39.23 -16.79 0.70
C ALA A 773 -38.87 -15.44 1.37
N LEU A 774 -38.19 -14.52 0.67
CA LEU A 774 -37.90 -13.19 1.22
C LEU A 774 -39.15 -12.32 1.35
N LEU A 775 -40.09 -12.38 0.40
CA LEU A 775 -41.34 -11.63 0.46
C LEU A 775 -42.19 -12.04 1.66
N ASP A 776 -42.35 -13.34 1.86
CA ASP A 776 -43.09 -13.90 3.00
C ASP A 776 -42.43 -13.50 4.33
N PHE A 777 -41.08 -13.46 4.34
CA PHE A 777 -40.31 -12.98 5.48
C PHE A 777 -40.57 -11.50 5.77
N LEU A 778 -40.51 -10.63 4.74
CA LEU A 778 -40.74 -9.19 4.87
C LEU A 778 -42.17 -8.86 5.33
N LYS A 779 -43.17 -9.63 4.89
CA LYS A 779 -44.57 -9.48 5.29
C LYS A 779 -44.86 -10.00 6.71
N GLY A 780 -43.92 -10.70 7.34
CA GLY A 780 -44.12 -11.34 8.64
C GLY A 780 -45.09 -12.54 8.58
N GLU A 781 -45.26 -13.13 7.39
CA GLU A 781 -46.20 -14.24 7.16
C GLU A 781 -45.60 -15.61 7.51
N ILE A 782 -44.31 -15.66 7.83
CA ILE A 782 -43.62 -16.90 8.23
C ILE A 782 -43.95 -17.25 9.69
N LYS A 783 -44.77 -18.30 9.88
CA LYS A 783 -45.01 -18.92 11.19
C LYS A 783 -43.91 -19.95 11.47
N GLU A 784 -43.04 -19.70 12.44
CA GLU A 784 -42.19 -20.77 12.98
C GLU A 784 -43.07 -21.89 13.58
N SER A 785 -42.71 -23.15 13.31
CA SER A 785 -43.34 -24.31 13.94
C SER A 785 -43.09 -24.28 15.45
N LYS A 786 -44.08 -24.70 16.24
CA LYS A 786 -44.19 -24.48 17.70
C LYS A 786 -43.08 -25.07 18.59
N GLU A 787 -41.98 -25.59 18.04
CA GLU A 787 -40.84 -26.16 18.78
C GLU A 787 -39.49 -25.83 18.10
N SER A 788 -39.24 -24.54 17.85
CA SER A 788 -37.89 -24.01 17.70
C SER A 788 -37.41 -23.51 19.05
N ASP A 789 -36.32 -24.07 19.58
CA ASP A 789 -35.44 -23.33 20.49
C ASP A 789 -34.91 -22.15 19.68
N SER A 790 -35.63 -21.03 19.75
CA SER A 790 -35.39 -19.83 18.96
C SER A 790 -33.98 -19.35 19.23
N LEU A 791 -33.16 -19.33 18.17
CA LEU A 791 -31.75 -18.91 18.19
C LEU A 791 -31.55 -17.43 18.60
N PHE A 792 -32.63 -16.68 18.80
CA PHE A 792 -32.68 -15.38 19.46
C PHE A 792 -33.21 -15.55 20.88
N LEU A 793 -32.39 -15.19 21.88
CA LEU A 793 -32.71 -15.30 23.31
C LEU A 793 -33.64 -14.19 23.82
N SER A 794 -34.53 -13.65 22.98
CA SER A 794 -35.67 -12.90 23.49
C SER A 794 -36.91 -13.78 23.36
N ALA A 795 -37.56 -14.06 24.50
CA ALA A 795 -38.85 -14.73 24.57
C ALA A 795 -40.00 -13.91 23.90
N LYS A 796 -39.68 -12.91 23.07
CA LYS A 796 -40.61 -12.11 22.29
C LYS A 796 -40.54 -12.57 20.84
N LYS A 797 -41.53 -13.35 20.46
CA LYS A 797 -41.90 -13.62 19.06
C LYS A 797 -41.85 -12.32 18.26
N GLU A 798 -40.89 -12.14 17.37
CA GLU A 798 -40.92 -11.07 16.37
C GLU A 798 -41.94 -11.43 15.29
N THR A 799 -43.23 -11.33 15.62
CA THR A 799 -44.35 -11.41 14.68
C THR A 799 -44.82 -10.01 14.24
N LYS A 800 -43.96 -9.00 14.39
CA LYS A 800 -44.23 -7.62 13.95
C LYS A 800 -43.52 -7.38 12.62
N PRO A 801 -44.16 -6.67 11.65
CA PRO A 801 -43.49 -6.26 10.42
C PRO A 801 -42.17 -5.53 10.71
N LEU A 802 -41.16 -5.77 9.88
CA LEU A 802 -39.88 -5.08 9.98
C LEU A 802 -40.07 -3.57 9.82
N LYS A 803 -39.35 -2.78 10.63
CA LYS A 803 -39.40 -1.32 10.60
C LYS A 803 -38.13 -0.79 9.96
N PHE A 804 -38.26 -0.23 8.76
CA PHE A 804 -37.17 0.38 8.02
C PHE A 804 -37.05 1.88 8.32
N SER A 805 -35.82 2.39 8.29
CA SER A 805 -35.59 3.84 8.32
C SER A 805 -35.99 4.49 6.99
N PRO A 806 -36.16 5.83 6.96
CA PRO A 806 -36.39 6.56 5.71
C PRO A 806 -35.31 6.29 4.66
N SER A 807 -34.03 6.16 5.06
CA SER A 807 -32.92 5.85 4.15
C SER A 807 -33.05 4.43 3.58
N ALA A 808 -33.43 3.45 4.41
CA ALA A 808 -33.68 2.08 3.97
C ALA A 808 -34.88 2.01 3.01
N SER A 809 -35.96 2.76 3.26
CA SER A 809 -37.08 2.87 2.32
C SER A 809 -36.65 3.43 0.96
N LYS A 810 -35.83 4.48 0.92
CA LYS A 810 -35.27 5.02 -0.34
C LYS A 810 -34.46 3.98 -1.12
N VAL A 811 -33.72 3.11 -0.42
CA VAL A 811 -32.98 2.01 -1.06
C VAL A 811 -33.94 1.01 -1.72
N PHE A 812 -35.03 0.64 -1.04
CA PHE A 812 -36.06 -0.22 -1.65
C PHE A 812 -36.74 0.46 -2.84
N ASP A 813 -37.08 1.75 -2.75
CA ASP A 813 -37.71 2.48 -3.85
C ASP A 813 -36.79 2.55 -5.06
N ALA A 814 -35.51 2.92 -4.88
CA ALA A 814 -34.53 2.95 -5.96
C ALA A 814 -34.29 1.55 -6.56
N GLY A 815 -34.24 0.52 -5.71
CA GLY A 815 -34.15 -0.87 -6.16
C GLY A 815 -35.37 -1.31 -6.98
N LYS A 816 -36.58 -0.91 -6.56
CA LYS A 816 -37.84 -1.26 -7.22
C LYS A 816 -37.90 -0.71 -8.63
N GLU A 817 -37.47 0.54 -8.82
CA GLU A 817 -37.43 1.16 -10.15
C GLU A 817 -36.47 0.44 -11.11
N ILE A 818 -35.35 -0.09 -10.61
CA ILE A 818 -34.45 -0.93 -11.42
C ILE A 818 -35.12 -2.23 -11.85
N TYR A 819 -35.81 -2.91 -10.92
CA TYR A 819 -36.54 -4.15 -11.22
C TYR A 819 -37.68 -3.91 -12.21
N ARG A 820 -38.51 -2.87 -11.98
CA ARG A 820 -39.55 -2.41 -12.93
C ARG A 820 -38.96 -2.21 -14.31
N TYR A 821 -37.90 -1.42 -14.41
CA TYR A 821 -37.28 -1.11 -15.68
C TYR A 821 -36.73 -2.36 -16.38
N TYR A 822 -36.17 -3.33 -15.64
CA TYR A 822 -35.77 -4.62 -16.22
C TYR A 822 -36.94 -5.37 -16.86
N HIS A 823 -38.10 -5.44 -16.20
CA HIS A 823 -39.27 -6.17 -16.73
C HIS A 823 -39.91 -5.49 -17.95
N THR A 824 -39.71 -4.18 -18.15
CA THR A 824 -40.15 -3.46 -19.35
C THR A 824 -39.25 -3.68 -20.56
N GLN A 825 -38.06 -4.26 -20.40
CA GLN A 825 -37.11 -4.42 -21.50
C GLN A 825 -37.60 -5.39 -22.59
N ASP A 826 -36.99 -5.26 -23.76
CA ASP A 826 -37.19 -6.21 -24.85
C ASP A 826 -36.32 -7.46 -24.65
N PHE A 827 -36.97 -8.62 -24.72
CA PHE A 827 -36.39 -9.94 -24.55
C PHE A 827 -36.47 -10.79 -25.83
N THR A 828 -36.71 -10.16 -26.99
CA THR A 828 -36.73 -10.83 -28.31
C THR A 828 -35.46 -11.63 -28.61
N HIS A 829 -34.29 -11.16 -28.13
CA HIS A 829 -32.99 -11.76 -28.38
C HIS A 829 -32.28 -12.25 -27.10
N THR A 830 -32.96 -12.27 -25.96
CA THR A 830 -32.41 -12.74 -24.68
C THR A 830 -33.52 -13.36 -23.85
N PRO A 831 -33.35 -14.56 -23.26
CA PRO A 831 -34.40 -15.19 -22.48
C PRO A 831 -34.90 -14.29 -21.35
N TYR A 832 -36.22 -14.08 -21.30
CA TYR A 832 -36.85 -13.41 -20.18
C TYR A 832 -36.65 -14.22 -18.90
N ASN A 833 -36.38 -13.53 -17.79
CA ASN A 833 -36.18 -14.17 -16.50
C ASN A 833 -36.90 -13.39 -15.40
N ALA A 834 -38.11 -13.84 -15.03
CA ALA A 834 -38.83 -13.25 -13.91
C ALA A 834 -38.06 -13.33 -12.58
N ASN A 835 -37.17 -14.31 -12.42
CA ASN A 835 -36.47 -14.58 -11.18
C ASN A 835 -35.12 -13.84 -11.04
N ALA A 836 -34.85 -12.89 -11.95
CA ALA A 836 -33.58 -12.17 -12.00
C ALA A 836 -33.25 -11.51 -10.65
N SER A 837 -32.03 -11.74 -10.17
CA SER A 837 -31.46 -10.97 -9.06
C SER A 837 -30.96 -9.61 -9.52
N LEU A 838 -30.68 -8.69 -8.60
CA LEU A 838 -29.99 -7.44 -8.94
C LEU A 838 -28.66 -7.70 -9.67
N TYR A 839 -27.95 -8.78 -9.33
CA TYR A 839 -26.72 -9.16 -10.03
C TYR A 839 -26.99 -9.54 -11.50
N ASP A 840 -28.05 -10.31 -11.76
CA ASP A 840 -28.46 -10.70 -13.11
C ASP A 840 -28.92 -9.48 -13.92
N ILE A 841 -29.69 -8.57 -13.31
CA ILE A 841 -30.11 -7.31 -13.93
C ILE A 841 -28.89 -6.45 -14.29
N LYS A 842 -27.92 -6.35 -13.38
CA LYS A 842 -26.65 -5.65 -13.65
C LYS A 842 -25.92 -6.28 -14.83
N GLU A 843 -25.85 -7.61 -14.90
CA GLU A 843 -25.25 -8.33 -16.02
C GLU A 843 -25.96 -8.06 -17.34
N PHE A 844 -27.30 -8.03 -17.34
CA PHE A 844 -28.10 -7.69 -18.52
C PHE A 844 -27.73 -6.31 -19.10
N PHE A 845 -27.62 -5.28 -18.26
CA PHE A 845 -27.34 -3.91 -18.73
C PHE A 845 -25.85 -3.60 -18.95
N GLN A 846 -24.96 -4.20 -18.15
CA GLN A 846 -23.52 -3.88 -18.16
C GLN A 846 -22.72 -4.85 -19.02
N GLY A 847 -23.18 -6.09 -19.18
CA GLY A 847 -22.44 -7.18 -19.81
C GLY A 847 -21.17 -7.56 -19.03
N ARG A 848 -20.37 -8.43 -19.64
CA ARG A 848 -19.08 -8.89 -19.11
C ARG A 848 -17.92 -8.42 -19.99
N ASN A 849 -16.74 -8.33 -19.40
CA ASN A 849 -15.50 -8.08 -20.13
C ASN A 849 -14.96 -9.37 -20.77
N ALA A 850 -13.86 -9.27 -21.54
CA ALA A 850 -13.23 -10.41 -22.21
C ALA A 850 -12.77 -11.53 -21.24
N GLN A 851 -12.53 -11.21 -19.96
CA GLN A 851 -12.18 -12.16 -18.91
C GLN A 851 -13.41 -12.73 -18.17
N GLY A 852 -14.62 -12.44 -18.64
CA GLY A 852 -15.87 -12.92 -18.05
C GLY A 852 -16.27 -12.22 -16.74
N LYS A 853 -15.63 -11.11 -16.36
CA LYS A 853 -15.99 -10.30 -15.19
C LYS A 853 -17.09 -9.30 -15.57
N LEU A 854 -18.07 -9.10 -14.69
CA LEU A 854 -19.09 -8.06 -14.83
C LEU A 854 -18.42 -6.70 -15.07
N ASN A 855 -18.88 -5.97 -16.09
CA ASN A 855 -18.38 -4.63 -16.41
C ASN A 855 -18.74 -3.62 -15.33
N LEU A 856 -18.07 -2.47 -15.33
CA LEU A 856 -18.42 -1.35 -14.45
C LEU A 856 -19.71 -0.67 -14.93
N PRO A 857 -20.50 -0.04 -14.04
CA PRO A 857 -21.73 0.66 -14.43
C PRO A 857 -21.54 1.70 -15.54
N ALA A 858 -20.38 2.37 -15.55
CA ALA A 858 -20.02 3.34 -16.58
C ALA A 858 -19.96 2.76 -18.00
N LYS A 859 -19.80 1.43 -18.15
CA LYS A 859 -19.75 0.72 -19.43
C LYS A 859 -21.13 0.26 -19.92
N ALA A 860 -22.20 0.40 -19.12
CA ALA A 860 -23.55 0.15 -19.60
C ALA A 860 -23.84 1.06 -20.81
N LYS A 861 -24.64 0.59 -21.76
CA LYS A 861 -25.08 1.42 -22.90
C LYS A 861 -26.36 2.19 -22.62
N ASP A 862 -27.18 1.67 -21.71
CA ASP A 862 -28.45 2.24 -21.32
C ASP A 862 -28.25 3.37 -20.31
N GLU A 863 -28.49 4.62 -20.75
CA GLU A 863 -28.32 5.82 -19.92
C GLU A 863 -29.38 5.93 -18.82
N TYR A 864 -30.60 5.42 -19.05
CA TYR A 864 -31.65 5.47 -18.03
C TYR A 864 -31.35 4.49 -16.89
N TYR A 865 -30.93 3.27 -17.22
CA TYR A 865 -30.41 2.31 -16.25
C TYR A 865 -29.24 2.88 -15.44
N LYS A 866 -28.29 3.60 -16.09
CA LYS A 866 -27.19 4.24 -15.36
C LYS A 866 -27.70 5.21 -14.31
N GLN A 867 -28.69 6.04 -14.65
CA GLN A 867 -29.29 6.97 -13.70
C GLN A 867 -29.99 6.24 -12.54
N LEU A 868 -30.79 5.21 -12.84
CA LEU A 868 -31.45 4.42 -11.79
C LEU A 868 -30.44 3.74 -10.86
N TYR A 869 -29.37 3.17 -11.42
CA TYR A 869 -28.33 2.54 -10.64
C TYR A 869 -27.51 3.55 -9.82
N ALA A 870 -27.26 4.75 -10.35
CA ALA A 870 -26.63 5.84 -9.59
C ALA A 870 -27.49 6.25 -8.39
N ASN A 871 -28.81 6.42 -8.58
CA ASN A 871 -29.74 6.72 -7.49
C ASN A 871 -29.71 5.63 -6.40
N LEU A 872 -29.63 4.35 -6.79
CA LEU A 872 -29.48 3.25 -5.83
C LEU A 872 -28.14 3.32 -5.08
N GLN A 873 -27.03 3.67 -5.75
CA GLN A 873 -25.73 3.83 -5.09
C GLN A 873 -25.75 4.99 -4.08
N ASP A 874 -26.39 6.11 -4.41
CA ASP A 874 -26.53 7.26 -3.51
C ASP A 874 -27.40 6.88 -2.29
N ALA A 875 -28.53 6.22 -2.50
CA ALA A 875 -29.37 5.74 -1.40
C ALA A 875 -28.65 4.73 -0.49
N LEU A 876 -27.84 3.83 -1.07
CA LEU A 876 -27.02 2.88 -0.29
C LEU A 876 -25.94 3.60 0.52
N LYS A 877 -25.39 4.71 0.01
CA LYS A 877 -24.41 5.52 0.73
C LYS A 877 -25.06 6.20 1.94
N ASP A 878 -26.23 6.81 1.77
CA ASP A 878 -26.99 7.42 2.87
C ASP A 878 -27.32 6.37 3.95
N LEU A 879 -27.76 5.18 3.54
CA LEU A 879 -28.05 4.08 4.48
C LEU A 879 -26.78 3.58 5.19
N ALA A 880 -25.64 3.53 4.50
CA ALA A 880 -24.37 3.15 5.12
C ALA A 880 -23.94 4.14 6.21
N GLU A 881 -24.12 5.44 5.98
CA GLU A 881 -23.83 6.50 6.97
C GLU A 881 -24.72 6.36 8.22
N GLU A 882 -25.94 5.86 8.07
CA GLU A 882 -26.86 5.57 9.19
C GLU A 882 -26.48 4.29 9.97
N ILE A 883 -25.98 3.25 9.27
CA ILE A 883 -25.53 1.99 9.90
C ILE A 883 -24.20 2.17 10.63
N GLN A 884 -23.30 3.02 10.10
CA GLN A 884 -21.92 3.14 10.57
C GLN A 884 -21.78 3.44 12.08
N PRO A 885 -22.50 4.40 12.69
CA PRO A 885 -22.40 4.66 14.13
C PRO A 885 -22.74 3.43 14.99
N LYS A 886 -23.72 2.63 14.57
CA LYS A 886 -24.12 1.40 15.27
C LYS A 886 -23.04 0.32 15.27
N VAL A 887 -22.15 0.32 14.26
CA VAL A 887 -21.00 -0.59 14.21
C VAL A 887 -20.08 -0.38 15.42
N TYR A 888 -19.83 0.88 15.79
CA TYR A 888 -19.01 1.24 16.94
C TYR A 888 -19.78 1.13 18.26
N GLU A 889 -21.04 1.57 18.28
CA GLU A 889 -21.94 1.47 19.46
C GLU A 889 -22.02 0.02 19.98
N TYR A 890 -22.29 -0.94 19.09
CA TYR A 890 -22.36 -2.36 19.45
C TYR A 890 -20.99 -3.03 19.47
N GLY A 891 -19.94 -2.35 19.04
CA GLY A 891 -18.59 -2.85 19.19
C GLY A 891 -18.13 -3.86 18.13
N PHE A 892 -18.80 -3.90 16.98
CA PHE A 892 -18.30 -4.65 15.83
C PHE A 892 -16.94 -4.10 15.37
N LEU A 893 -16.68 -2.81 15.60
CA LEU A 893 -15.36 -2.16 15.59
C LEU A 893 -15.11 -1.46 16.93
N ARG A 894 -13.84 -1.20 17.26
CA ARG A 894 -13.43 -0.49 18.48
C ARG A 894 -12.80 0.85 18.09
N GLU A 895 -13.11 1.90 18.84
CA GLU A 895 -12.55 3.26 18.66
C GLU A 895 -11.22 3.49 19.37
#